data_AF-A0A0G4H6K3-F1
#
_entry.id   AF-A0A0G4H6K3-F1
#
_cell.length_a   1.000
_cell.length_b   1.000
_cell.length_c   1.000
_cell.angle_alpha   90.00
_cell.angle_beta   90.00
_cell.angle_gamma   90.00
#
_symmetry.space_group_name_H-M   'P 1'
#
loop_
_entity.id
_entity.type
_entity.pdbx_description
1 polymer ?
#
loop_
_entity_poly.entity_id
_entity_poly.type
_entity_poly.pdbx_seq_one_letter_code
_entity_poly.pdbx_strand_id
1 'polypeptide(L)'
;MSDHGRDKGAHSHHQVFWRRLSQDLFYYHTAKEVRVRNLALGLVKFALMFLAIFCYVVLFQIVYNNESYERSDVRGVVRMQLQRPTENRCNPSKSDCHADFTPLEALPYCDQYHGGAALNEHGEPVEKGECRYTDEYALNPDDSAGIGTFFIPTRVSFLEQSRDCDELTTGCKNVWVNAKEKSPIQFFADIDRFTLLLDHSFSTKEGEVFHSSFAQLLGFWKTSGCEEGEREHETESVGRDEDEEEEKCELISIPCKGKHCDSKDVGDRWRLGHPLTDLQKKAKKPKTEKSHSKQKWRVQEEASASEKEAAHRRLYETDPLSASFSSSAPSSLEAVETLKESKSGLALPHEVQEWFDPIDAQFYGPTAPSIYQIPVGDIISVRRLLSLAGVDLDKNTNVMKESRRSEGVILTITIKYSNMQPMMMLLGKMPYYIYEVKAESAPGYKNSKTVESVDGKSRTIHDYHGIYIQVLQEGTFGEWSWAELLIVSTSILLISELIVFILDFYMEWCTGTRSGEEFEDIRIDRSRVKTVSCLDDKERIALPHEEDLWKLNGKIDKWAEEIAGTKVTSEDWRRTTLKDEDAEEIEYLIERISNPYNSWREAVAILAAEVSQFKKDVQEKLEIAQDHNTGLTAGLEPQSGYEQVGSSPA
;
A
#
# COMPACT_ATOMS: atom_id res chain seq x y z
N MET A 1 -70.88 28.90 46.43
CA MET A 1 -70.50 29.57 45.17
C MET A 1 -69.13 30.17 45.39
N SER A 2 -68.11 29.64 44.73
CA SER A 2 -67.00 30.44 44.20
C SER A 2 -66.23 29.60 43.19
N ASP A 3 -66.06 30.23 42.04
CA ASP A 3 -65.65 29.70 40.75
C ASP A 3 -64.19 29.24 40.73
N HIS A 4 -63.92 28.12 40.06
CA HIS A 4 -62.57 27.69 39.71
C HIS A 4 -62.33 27.97 38.22
N GLY A 5 -61.78 29.15 37.94
CA GLY A 5 -61.28 29.55 36.63
C GLY A 5 -60.11 28.67 36.22
N ARG A 6 -60.38 27.76 35.27
CA ARG A 6 -59.39 26.88 34.65
C ARG A 6 -58.66 27.65 33.55
N ASP A 7 -57.37 27.88 33.76
CA ASP A 7 -56.47 28.61 32.88
C ASP A 7 -56.21 27.81 31.58
N LYS A 8 -56.73 28.32 30.45
CA LYS A 8 -56.66 27.66 29.12
C LYS A 8 -55.55 28.22 28.21
N GLY A 9 -54.69 29.13 28.71
CA GLY A 9 -53.69 29.83 27.90
C GLY A 9 -52.44 29.03 27.52
N ALA A 10 -52.00 28.08 28.36
CA ALA A 10 -50.68 27.45 28.21
C ALA A 10 -50.59 26.40 27.07
N HIS A 11 -51.71 25.80 26.64
CA HIS A 11 -51.68 24.79 25.57
C HIS A 11 -51.61 25.39 24.15
N SER A 12 -51.94 26.67 23.99
CA SER A 12 -51.92 27.38 22.70
C SER A 12 -50.48 27.64 22.22
N HIS A 13 -49.61 28.14 23.10
CA HIS A 13 -48.25 28.52 22.74
C HIS A 13 -47.37 27.33 22.35
N HIS A 14 -47.58 26.17 22.97
CA HIS A 14 -46.84 24.95 22.62
C HIS A 14 -47.18 24.49 21.20
N GLN A 15 -48.45 24.52 20.78
CA GLN A 15 -48.83 24.11 19.42
C GLN A 15 -48.33 25.08 18.34
N VAL A 16 -48.29 26.39 18.63
CA VAL A 16 -47.75 27.39 17.70
C VAL A 16 -46.23 27.25 17.56
N PHE A 17 -45.52 27.00 18.67
CA PHE A 17 -44.08 26.76 18.66
C PHE A 17 -43.69 25.53 17.84
N TRP A 18 -44.35 24.38 18.05
CA TRP A 18 -44.06 23.18 17.26
C TRP A 18 -44.46 23.32 15.79
N ARG A 19 -45.49 24.11 15.45
CA ARG A 19 -45.79 24.42 14.05
C ARG A 19 -44.69 25.25 13.40
N ARG A 20 -44.20 26.29 14.08
CA ARG A 20 -43.11 27.13 13.57
C ARG A 20 -41.81 26.34 13.44
N LEU A 21 -41.45 25.58 14.48
CA LEU A 21 -40.28 24.69 14.45
C LEU A 21 -40.40 23.63 13.35
N SER A 22 -41.58 23.02 13.15
CA SER A 22 -41.77 22.03 12.09
C SER A 22 -41.66 22.63 10.70
N GLN A 23 -42.18 23.84 10.50
CA GLN A 23 -42.06 24.52 9.21
C GLN A 23 -40.59 24.78 8.93
N ASP A 24 -39.88 25.39 9.88
CA ASP A 24 -38.46 25.72 9.73
C ASP A 24 -37.55 24.48 9.58
N LEU A 25 -37.89 23.37 10.24
CA LEU A 25 -37.11 22.11 10.18
C LEU A 25 -37.34 21.32 8.88
N PHE A 26 -38.47 21.53 8.19
CA PHE A 26 -38.84 20.76 6.99
C PHE A 26 -38.73 21.56 5.67
N TYR A 27 -38.14 22.76 5.68
CA TYR A 27 -37.82 23.44 4.41
C TYR A 27 -36.58 22.82 3.75
N TYR A 28 -36.72 22.45 2.48
CA TYR A 28 -35.62 22.01 1.62
C TYR A 28 -35.20 23.15 0.71
N HIS A 29 -33.98 23.65 0.90
CA HIS A 29 -33.38 24.63 0.00
C HIS A 29 -32.84 23.94 -1.25
N THR A 30 -33.23 24.44 -2.42
CA THR A 30 -32.67 24.02 -3.71
C THR A 30 -31.95 25.19 -4.35
N ALA A 31 -30.78 24.92 -4.94
CA ALA A 31 -30.10 25.93 -5.75
C ALA A 31 -30.91 26.23 -7.02
N LYS A 32 -30.91 27.50 -7.46
CA LYS A 32 -31.46 27.90 -8.75
C LYS A 32 -30.46 27.53 -9.85
N GLU A 33 -30.86 26.65 -10.77
CA GLU A 33 -30.01 26.24 -11.89
C GLU A 33 -30.23 27.09 -13.14
N VAL A 34 -29.14 27.49 -13.81
CA VAL A 34 -29.17 28.17 -15.12
C VAL A 34 -28.78 27.18 -16.20
N ARG A 35 -29.64 27.00 -17.22
CA ARG A 35 -29.37 26.09 -18.35
C ARG A 35 -28.85 26.85 -19.56
N VAL A 36 -27.56 26.73 -19.83
CA VAL A 36 -26.91 27.29 -21.02
C VAL A 36 -26.99 26.30 -22.18
N ARG A 37 -27.64 26.68 -23.28
CA ARG A 37 -27.74 25.86 -24.50
C ARG A 37 -26.61 26.22 -25.47
N ASN A 38 -25.42 25.67 -25.24
CA ASN A 38 -24.27 25.83 -26.13
C ASN A 38 -23.63 24.47 -26.42
N LEU A 39 -23.54 24.08 -27.70
CA LEU A 39 -23.00 22.79 -28.12
C LEU A 39 -21.51 22.64 -27.79
N ALA A 40 -20.70 23.69 -28.01
CA ALA A 40 -19.27 23.64 -27.78
C ALA A 40 -18.96 23.49 -26.28
N LEU A 41 -19.62 24.28 -25.43
CA LEU A 41 -19.46 24.19 -23.98
C LEU A 41 -19.95 22.83 -23.45
N GLY A 42 -21.07 22.32 -23.98
CA GLY A 42 -21.55 20.99 -23.66
C GLY A 42 -20.54 19.90 -24.02
N LEU A 43 -19.96 19.95 -25.22
CA LEU A 43 -18.92 19.01 -25.66
C LEU A 43 -17.66 19.10 -24.78
N VAL A 44 -17.20 20.31 -24.44
CA VAL A 44 -16.05 20.50 -23.55
C VAL A 44 -16.35 19.93 -22.17
N LYS A 45 -17.54 20.18 -21.60
CA LYS A 45 -17.97 19.57 -20.35
C LYS A 45 -17.93 18.06 -20.40
N PHE A 46 -18.54 17.45 -21.43
CA PHE A 46 -18.55 16.00 -21.58
C PHE A 46 -17.14 15.43 -21.77
N ALA A 47 -16.28 16.08 -22.55
CA ALA A 47 -14.91 15.65 -22.75
C ALA A 47 -14.09 15.71 -21.46
N LEU A 48 -14.18 16.81 -20.71
CA LEU A 48 -13.52 16.96 -19.40
C LEU A 48 -14.04 15.95 -18.38
N MET A 49 -15.36 15.77 -18.29
CA MET A 49 -15.97 14.77 -17.40
C MET A 49 -15.52 13.36 -17.77
N PHE A 50 -15.54 13.01 -19.06
CA PHE A 50 -15.10 11.68 -19.50
C PHE A 50 -13.62 11.45 -19.21
N LEU A 51 -12.75 12.40 -19.55
CA LEU A 51 -11.31 12.26 -19.33
C LEU A 51 -10.95 12.19 -17.83
N ALA A 52 -11.50 13.09 -17.02
CA ALA A 52 -11.16 13.18 -15.61
C ALA A 52 -11.86 12.09 -14.76
N ILE A 53 -13.14 11.84 -14.98
CA ILE A 53 -13.88 10.86 -14.18
C ILE A 53 -13.63 9.45 -14.71
N PHE A 54 -13.93 9.21 -15.99
CA PHE A 54 -13.85 7.86 -16.52
C PHE A 54 -12.40 7.41 -16.74
N CYS A 55 -11.57 8.17 -17.46
CA CYS A 55 -10.19 7.72 -17.71
C CYS A 55 -9.31 7.80 -16.45
N TYR A 56 -9.39 8.89 -15.69
CA TYR A 56 -8.52 9.03 -14.51
C TYR A 56 -9.08 8.32 -13.27
N VAL A 57 -10.32 8.55 -12.84
CA VAL A 57 -10.82 7.85 -11.64
C VAL A 57 -11.12 6.39 -11.92
N VAL A 58 -11.91 6.07 -12.95
CA VAL A 58 -12.34 4.67 -13.17
C VAL A 58 -11.19 3.82 -13.73
N LEU A 59 -10.57 4.19 -14.85
CA LEU A 59 -9.54 3.36 -15.45
C LEU A 59 -8.22 3.41 -14.69
N PHE A 60 -7.77 4.60 -14.29
CA PHE A 60 -6.47 4.73 -13.62
C PHE A 60 -6.55 4.45 -12.11
N GLN A 61 -7.41 5.13 -11.34
CA GLN A 61 -7.44 4.90 -9.88
C GLN A 61 -8.07 3.55 -9.49
N ILE A 62 -9.24 3.23 -10.02
CA ILE A 62 -9.96 2.00 -9.62
C ILE A 62 -9.36 0.76 -10.28
N VAL A 63 -9.14 0.77 -11.60
CA VAL A 63 -8.71 -0.43 -12.34
C VAL A 63 -7.19 -0.61 -12.36
N TYR A 64 -6.41 0.47 -12.54
CA TYR A 64 -4.94 0.36 -12.63
C TYR A 64 -4.26 0.38 -11.26
N ASN A 65 -4.59 1.34 -10.38
CA ASN A 65 -4.00 1.44 -9.04
C ASN A 65 -4.67 0.53 -8.01
N ASN A 66 -5.84 -0.02 -8.33
CA ASN A 66 -6.62 -0.87 -7.43
C ASN A 66 -6.96 -0.19 -6.08
N GLU A 67 -7.25 1.12 -6.09
CA GLU A 67 -7.62 1.88 -4.88
C GLU A 67 -8.98 1.44 -4.27
N SER A 68 -9.71 0.56 -4.95
CA SER A 68 -10.95 -0.06 -4.42
C SER A 68 -10.69 -1.28 -3.52
N TYR A 69 -9.42 -1.63 -3.31
CA TYR A 69 -9.02 -2.76 -2.49
C TYR A 69 -8.44 -2.28 -1.17
N GLU A 70 -8.96 -2.84 -0.08
CA GLU A 70 -8.38 -2.68 1.24
C GLU A 70 -7.12 -3.54 1.33
N ARG A 71 -6.02 -2.91 1.75
CA ARG A 71 -4.72 -3.57 1.84
C ARG A 71 -4.55 -4.19 3.22
N SER A 72 -4.39 -5.51 3.28
CA SER A 72 -4.11 -6.25 4.50
C SER A 72 -2.65 -6.71 4.55
N ASP A 73 -2.04 -6.56 5.73
CA ASP A 73 -0.67 -7.02 5.96
C ASP A 73 -0.62 -8.54 6.03
N VAL A 74 0.48 -9.09 5.53
CA VAL A 74 0.73 -10.53 5.51
C VAL A 74 1.44 -10.98 6.78
N ARG A 75 0.95 -12.08 7.38
CA ARG A 75 1.65 -12.79 8.46
C ARG A 75 1.86 -14.22 8.06
N GLY A 76 3.08 -14.72 8.14
CA GLY A 76 3.37 -16.08 7.73
C GLY A 76 4.23 -16.88 8.68
N VAL A 77 4.38 -18.14 8.31
CA VAL A 77 5.28 -19.11 8.92
C VAL A 77 6.08 -19.77 7.82
N VAL A 78 7.36 -19.97 8.06
CA VAL A 78 8.28 -20.64 7.14
C VAL A 78 8.92 -21.84 7.83
N ARG A 79 8.95 -22.95 7.11
CA ARG A 79 9.69 -24.16 7.43
C ARG A 79 10.74 -24.40 6.37
N MET A 80 11.94 -24.71 6.83
CA MET A 80 13.08 -25.02 5.98
C MET A 80 13.54 -26.46 6.24
N GLN A 81 13.91 -27.17 5.17
CA GLN A 81 14.50 -28.49 5.28
C GLN A 81 15.66 -28.63 4.29
N LEU A 82 16.84 -28.94 4.82
CA LEU A 82 18.04 -29.20 4.01
C LEU A 82 18.03 -30.64 3.48
N GLN A 83 18.52 -30.83 2.25
CA GLN A 83 18.68 -32.14 1.62
C GLN A 83 20.04 -32.23 0.95
N ARG A 84 20.75 -33.34 1.21
CA ARG A 84 22.03 -33.67 0.54
C ARG A 84 21.89 -33.78 -0.98
N PRO A 85 22.97 -33.60 -1.74
CA PRO A 85 22.97 -33.88 -3.18
C PRO A 85 22.73 -35.39 -3.42
N THR A 86 21.84 -35.70 -4.36
CA THR A 86 21.48 -37.08 -4.70
C THR A 86 21.54 -37.32 -6.21
N GLU A 87 21.85 -38.56 -6.59
CA GLU A 87 21.84 -38.98 -7.99
C GLU A 87 20.44 -38.79 -8.57
N ASN A 88 20.35 -38.14 -9.73
CA ASN A 88 19.07 -37.84 -10.39
C ASN A 88 18.07 -37.04 -9.53
N ARG A 89 18.53 -36.40 -8.45
CA ARG A 89 17.68 -35.63 -7.52
C ARG A 89 16.52 -36.45 -6.95
N CYS A 90 16.77 -37.73 -6.66
CA CYS A 90 15.81 -38.55 -5.94
C CYS A 90 15.63 -38.05 -4.49
N ASN A 91 14.51 -38.43 -3.87
CA ASN A 91 14.26 -38.09 -2.48
C ASN A 91 15.23 -38.89 -1.58
N PRO A 92 16.08 -38.23 -0.75
CA PRO A 92 17.09 -38.90 0.06
C PRO A 92 16.53 -39.85 1.10
N SER A 93 15.24 -39.74 1.44
CA SER A 93 14.55 -40.67 2.35
C SER A 93 14.21 -42.02 1.70
N LYS A 94 14.37 -42.17 0.38
CA LYS A 94 14.16 -43.45 -0.30
C LYS A 94 15.43 -44.29 -0.29
N SER A 95 15.29 -45.59 -0.06
CA SER A 95 16.42 -46.53 0.06
C SER A 95 17.21 -46.74 -1.22
N ASP A 96 16.60 -46.51 -2.38
CA ASP A 96 17.22 -46.60 -3.71
C ASP A 96 17.92 -45.30 -4.13
N CYS A 97 17.87 -44.27 -3.29
CA CYS A 97 18.44 -42.96 -3.59
C CYS A 97 19.89 -42.86 -3.11
N HIS A 98 20.82 -42.80 -4.05
CA HIS A 98 22.25 -42.64 -3.78
C HIS A 98 22.64 -41.16 -3.66
N ALA A 99 23.61 -40.87 -2.80
CA ALA A 99 24.17 -39.52 -2.68
C ALA A 99 25.14 -39.24 -3.82
N ASP A 100 25.14 -38.01 -4.33
CA ASP A 100 25.98 -37.58 -5.46
C ASP A 100 26.98 -36.52 -5.00
N PHE A 101 27.93 -36.93 -4.16
CA PHE A 101 28.98 -36.04 -3.68
C PHE A 101 30.17 -35.97 -4.64
N THR A 102 30.74 -34.78 -4.80
CA THR A 102 32.00 -34.52 -5.48
C THR A 102 33.13 -35.21 -4.69
N PRO A 103 34.05 -35.93 -5.37
CA PRO A 103 35.25 -36.48 -4.72
C PRO A 103 36.05 -35.40 -3.97
N LEU A 104 36.53 -35.72 -2.76
CA LEU A 104 37.26 -34.75 -1.92
C LEU A 104 38.52 -34.22 -2.61
N GLU A 105 39.13 -35.01 -3.49
CA GLU A 105 40.33 -34.64 -4.26
C GLU A 105 40.05 -33.58 -5.34
N ALA A 106 38.78 -33.31 -5.63
CA ALA A 106 38.33 -32.31 -6.60
C ALA A 106 37.87 -30.99 -5.95
N LEU A 107 37.80 -30.91 -4.62
CA LEU A 107 37.30 -29.75 -3.88
C LEU A 107 38.46 -28.85 -3.42
N PRO A 108 38.61 -27.61 -3.93
CA PRO A 108 39.82 -26.80 -3.75
C PRO A 108 40.14 -26.40 -2.30
N TYR A 109 39.14 -26.36 -1.42
CA TYR A 109 39.25 -26.06 0.01
C TYR A 109 39.58 -27.30 0.87
N CYS A 110 39.70 -28.48 0.26
CA CYS A 110 40.07 -29.71 0.95
C CYS A 110 41.58 -29.94 0.90
N ASP A 111 42.16 -30.45 1.99
CA ASP A 111 43.57 -30.85 2.05
C ASP A 111 43.89 -31.98 1.05
N GLN A 112 42.89 -32.80 0.72
CA GLN A 112 42.98 -33.89 -0.26
C GLN A 112 43.09 -33.39 -1.71
N TYR A 113 42.88 -32.09 -1.97
CA TYR A 113 42.87 -31.55 -3.32
C TYR A 113 44.26 -31.54 -3.96
N HIS A 114 44.37 -32.26 -5.08
CA HIS A 114 45.63 -32.41 -5.83
C HIS A 114 45.83 -31.37 -6.95
N GLY A 115 44.85 -30.51 -7.20
CA GLY A 115 44.97 -29.46 -8.22
C GLY A 115 45.83 -28.27 -7.79
N GLY A 116 46.07 -27.34 -8.73
CA GLY A 116 46.82 -26.10 -8.46
C GLY A 116 46.12 -25.21 -7.42
N ALA A 117 46.89 -24.35 -6.73
CA ALA A 117 46.34 -23.46 -5.71
C ALA A 117 45.15 -22.65 -6.25
N ALA A 118 43.97 -22.88 -5.67
CA ALA A 118 42.81 -22.03 -5.93
C ALA A 118 43.06 -20.67 -5.27
N LEU A 119 42.78 -19.60 -6.00
CA LEU A 119 42.96 -18.23 -5.54
C LEU A 119 41.60 -17.57 -5.30
N ASN A 120 41.48 -16.78 -4.24
CA ASN A 120 40.32 -15.93 -3.97
C ASN A 120 40.30 -14.69 -4.89
N GLU A 121 39.31 -13.82 -4.72
CA GLU A 121 39.19 -12.56 -5.49
C GLU A 121 40.40 -11.62 -5.35
N HIS A 122 41.19 -11.79 -4.28
CA HIS A 122 42.41 -11.02 -4.00
C HIS A 122 43.70 -11.71 -4.48
N GLY A 123 43.61 -12.89 -5.11
CA GLY A 123 44.78 -13.64 -5.55
C GLY A 123 45.50 -14.39 -4.42
N GLU A 124 44.90 -14.52 -3.25
CA GLU A 124 45.43 -15.26 -2.10
C GLU A 124 44.95 -16.72 -2.16
N PRO A 125 45.76 -17.69 -1.70
CA PRO A 125 45.37 -19.10 -1.73
C PRO A 125 44.18 -19.37 -0.79
N VAL A 126 43.19 -20.11 -1.28
CA VAL A 126 42.04 -20.57 -0.48
C VAL A 126 42.53 -21.43 0.69
N GLU A 127 42.03 -21.16 1.90
CA GLU A 127 42.32 -21.93 3.09
C GLU A 127 41.91 -23.39 2.89
N LYS A 128 42.83 -24.33 3.18
CA LYS A 128 42.57 -25.77 3.10
C LYS A 128 42.46 -26.39 4.48
N GLY A 129 41.61 -27.40 4.59
CA GLY A 129 41.48 -28.22 5.80
C GLY A 129 40.95 -29.62 5.49
N GLU A 130 40.84 -30.45 6.52
CA GLU A 130 40.34 -31.82 6.38
C GLU A 130 38.86 -31.77 5.97
N CYS A 131 38.49 -32.39 4.85
CA CYS A 131 37.09 -32.48 4.44
C CYS A 131 36.42 -33.78 4.85
N ARG A 132 35.12 -33.71 5.15
CA ARG A 132 34.28 -34.88 5.45
C ARG A 132 32.91 -34.78 4.78
N TYR A 133 32.43 -35.91 4.25
CA TYR A 133 31.04 -36.06 3.83
C TYR A 133 30.10 -36.17 5.03
N THR A 134 29.03 -35.39 4.98
CA THR A 134 28.02 -35.32 6.04
C THR A 134 26.64 -35.22 5.38
N ASP A 135 25.62 -35.83 5.97
CA ASP A 135 24.25 -35.72 5.50
C ASP A 135 23.50 -34.56 6.16
N GLU A 136 22.28 -34.30 5.71
CA GLU A 136 21.44 -33.22 6.21
C GLU A 136 21.16 -33.31 7.73
N TYR A 137 21.14 -34.51 8.31
CA TYR A 137 20.85 -34.72 9.73
C TYR A 137 22.05 -34.42 10.61
N ALA A 138 23.25 -34.81 10.17
CA ALA A 138 24.48 -34.55 10.90
C ALA A 138 24.97 -33.10 10.74
N LEU A 139 24.52 -32.37 9.70
CA LEU A 139 24.80 -30.94 9.52
C LEU A 139 23.96 -30.02 10.41
N ASN A 140 22.90 -30.51 11.05
CA ASN A 140 22.10 -29.70 11.97
C ASN A 140 22.45 -30.05 13.42
N PRO A 141 23.54 -29.50 14.00
CA PRO A 141 24.05 -29.95 15.28
C PRO A 141 23.09 -29.70 16.45
N ASP A 142 22.12 -28.79 16.31
CA ASP A 142 21.15 -28.43 17.35
C ASP A 142 19.80 -28.05 16.72
N ASP A 143 18.68 -28.38 17.37
CA ASP A 143 17.32 -27.87 17.07
C ASP A 143 17.18 -26.33 17.27
N SER A 144 18.29 -25.61 17.24
CA SER A 144 18.40 -24.16 17.45
C SER A 144 17.89 -23.33 16.25
N ALA A 145 17.36 -23.98 15.21
CA ALA A 145 16.62 -23.31 14.15
C ALA A 145 15.35 -22.66 14.75
N GLY A 146 15.37 -21.34 14.84
CA GLY A 146 14.19 -20.56 15.19
C GLY A 146 13.17 -20.60 14.06
N ILE A 147 11.96 -20.12 14.34
CA ILE A 147 10.94 -19.94 13.29
C ILE A 147 11.51 -18.97 12.25
N GLY A 148 11.61 -19.42 10.99
CA GLY A 148 12.14 -18.62 9.89
C GLY A 148 13.66 -18.48 9.88
N THR A 149 14.42 -19.22 10.70
CA THR A 149 15.89 -19.20 10.64
C THR A 149 16.45 -20.61 10.44
N PHE A 150 17.57 -20.73 9.74
CA PHE A 150 18.22 -22.00 9.45
C PHE A 150 19.73 -21.83 9.36
N PHE A 151 20.50 -22.76 9.93
CA PHE A 151 21.96 -22.69 9.91
C PHE A 151 22.54 -23.89 9.17
N ILE A 152 23.43 -23.62 8.21
CA ILE A 152 24.13 -24.64 7.40
C ILE A 152 25.62 -24.51 7.65
N PRO A 153 26.25 -25.41 8.43
CA PRO A 153 27.66 -25.31 8.72
C PRO A 153 28.49 -25.63 7.47
N THR A 154 29.51 -24.82 7.21
CA THR A 154 30.50 -25.01 6.14
C THR A 154 31.83 -25.51 6.70
N ARG A 155 32.13 -25.17 7.95
CA ARG A 155 33.37 -25.51 8.66
C ARG A 155 33.08 -25.74 10.14
N VAL A 156 33.87 -26.61 10.78
CA VAL A 156 33.93 -26.76 12.23
C VAL A 156 35.39 -26.70 12.69
N SER A 157 35.64 -25.97 13.77
CA SER A 157 36.92 -26.02 14.48
C SER A 157 36.74 -26.65 15.87
N PHE A 158 37.69 -27.49 16.26
CA PHE A 158 37.63 -28.22 17.53
C PHE A 158 38.59 -27.62 18.55
N LEU A 159 38.05 -27.13 19.67
CA LEU A 159 38.85 -26.68 20.80
C LEU A 159 38.76 -27.70 21.92
N GLU A 160 39.80 -28.53 22.04
CA GLU A 160 39.95 -29.46 23.16
C GLU A 160 40.36 -28.70 24.41
N GLN A 161 39.57 -28.82 25.48
CA GLN A 161 39.84 -28.22 26.77
C GLN A 161 39.93 -29.29 27.85
N SER A 162 40.90 -29.13 28.74
CA SER A 162 41.04 -29.93 29.95
C SER A 162 40.74 -29.08 31.17
N ARG A 163 40.10 -29.69 32.17
CA ARG A 163 39.80 -29.05 33.44
C ARG A 163 41.11 -28.90 34.22
N ASP A 164 41.47 -27.66 34.55
CA ASP A 164 42.71 -27.34 35.30
C ASP A 164 42.48 -27.43 36.82
N CYS A 165 41.26 -27.17 37.26
CA CYS A 165 40.88 -27.21 38.67
C CYS A 165 39.40 -27.64 38.85
N ASP A 166 39.06 -28.15 40.03
CA ASP A 166 37.67 -28.37 40.40
C ASP A 166 37.00 -27.06 40.86
N GLU A 167 35.70 -26.93 40.59
CA GLU A 167 34.86 -25.75 40.90
C GLU A 167 34.88 -25.34 42.38
N LEU A 168 35.24 -26.28 43.27
CA LEU A 168 35.30 -26.07 44.71
C LEU A 168 36.68 -25.56 45.20
N THR A 169 37.67 -25.51 44.33
CA THR A 169 39.06 -25.17 44.72
C THR A 169 39.25 -23.65 44.75
N THR A 170 39.45 -23.07 45.92
CA THR A 170 39.77 -21.64 46.07
C THR A 170 41.15 -21.34 45.47
N GLY A 171 41.23 -20.35 44.58
CA GLY A 171 42.49 -19.93 43.94
C GLY A 171 42.69 -20.41 42.51
N CYS A 172 41.66 -21.01 41.89
CA CYS A 172 41.73 -21.39 40.48
C CYS A 172 41.74 -20.16 39.56
N LYS A 173 42.72 -20.11 38.65
CA LYS A 173 42.83 -19.03 37.66
C LYS A 173 41.91 -19.24 36.46
N ASN A 174 41.87 -20.47 35.92
CA ASN A 174 41.04 -20.85 34.79
C ASN A 174 40.43 -22.23 35.07
N VAL A 175 39.11 -22.38 34.93
CA VAL A 175 38.46 -23.69 35.12
C VAL A 175 38.83 -24.65 33.98
N TRP A 176 38.95 -24.12 32.77
CA TRP A 176 39.26 -24.85 31.55
C TRP A 176 40.47 -24.24 30.86
N VAL A 177 41.40 -25.09 30.43
CA VAL A 177 42.60 -24.69 29.69
C VAL A 177 42.65 -25.45 28.38
N ASN A 178 42.99 -24.76 27.29
CA ASN A 178 43.11 -25.35 25.97
C ASN A 178 44.24 -26.38 25.98
N ALA A 179 43.93 -27.61 25.61
CA ALA A 179 44.90 -28.70 25.57
C ALA A 179 45.88 -28.55 24.39
N LYS A 180 45.46 -27.86 23.33
CA LYS A 180 46.24 -27.60 22.10
C LYS A 180 46.19 -26.12 21.76
N GLU A 181 47.30 -25.60 21.23
CA GLU A 181 47.41 -24.22 20.76
C GLU A 181 46.67 -23.99 19.44
N LYS A 182 46.68 -24.99 18.54
CA LYS A 182 45.98 -24.94 17.25
C LYS A 182 44.85 -25.95 17.20
N SER A 183 43.64 -25.46 16.99
CA SER A 183 42.44 -26.26 16.76
C SER A 183 42.48 -26.88 15.36
N PRO A 184 42.23 -28.19 15.19
CA PRO A 184 42.02 -28.74 13.86
C PRO A 184 40.76 -28.15 13.25
N ILE A 185 40.83 -27.90 11.94
CA ILE A 185 39.76 -27.35 11.13
C ILE A 185 39.25 -28.46 10.22
N GLN A 186 37.94 -28.64 10.18
CA GLN A 186 37.28 -29.60 9.30
C GLN A 186 36.21 -28.90 8.46
N PHE A 187 36.24 -29.08 7.15
CA PHE A 187 35.24 -28.55 6.22
C PHE A 187 34.18 -29.61 5.89
N PHE A 188 32.94 -29.16 5.70
CA PHE A 188 31.87 -29.98 5.17
C PHE A 188 31.89 -29.92 3.65
N ALA A 189 32.04 -31.09 3.01
CA ALA A 189 32.13 -31.17 1.57
C ALA A 189 30.79 -30.81 0.90
N ASP A 190 30.87 -30.11 -0.23
CA ASP A 190 29.75 -29.92 -1.17
C ASP A 190 28.53 -29.16 -0.65
N ILE A 191 28.66 -28.35 0.42
CA ILE A 191 27.54 -27.60 1.02
C ILE A 191 26.75 -26.74 0.02
N ASP A 192 27.41 -26.19 -0.99
CA ASP A 192 26.78 -25.41 -2.05
C ASP A 192 25.88 -26.25 -2.97
N ARG A 193 26.08 -27.56 -3.04
CA ARG A 193 25.23 -28.51 -3.81
C ARG A 193 24.01 -29.00 -3.05
N PHE A 194 23.90 -28.69 -1.76
CA PHE A 194 22.71 -29.03 -1.00
C PHE A 194 21.51 -28.27 -1.54
N THR A 195 20.33 -28.83 -1.33
CA THR A 195 19.07 -28.18 -1.67
C THR A 195 18.30 -27.86 -0.41
N LEU A 196 17.66 -26.69 -0.40
CA LEU A 196 16.80 -26.21 0.66
C LEU A 196 15.36 -26.29 0.16
N LEU A 197 14.54 -27.07 0.84
CA LEU A 197 13.09 -27.02 0.72
C LEU A 197 12.59 -25.86 1.58
N LEU A 198 11.98 -24.88 0.93
CA LEU A 198 11.35 -23.72 1.54
C LEU A 198 9.83 -23.89 1.46
N ASP A 199 9.22 -24.28 2.58
CA ASP A 199 7.78 -24.46 2.75
C ASP A 199 7.26 -23.28 3.56
N HIS A 200 6.56 -22.36 2.89
CA HIS A 200 6.04 -21.16 3.53
C HIS A 200 4.50 -21.19 3.60
N SER A 201 3.92 -20.38 4.46
CA SER A 201 2.49 -20.12 4.47
C SER A 201 2.29 -18.71 4.95
N PHE A 202 1.17 -18.11 4.57
CA PHE A 202 0.79 -16.80 5.04
C PHE A 202 -0.71 -16.70 5.29
N SER A 203 -1.08 -15.71 6.07
CA SER A 203 -2.45 -15.41 6.45
C SER A 203 -2.65 -13.90 6.43
N THR A 204 -3.85 -13.47 6.04
CA THR A 204 -4.29 -12.08 6.13
C THR A 204 -5.04 -11.85 7.45
N LYS A 205 -5.30 -10.58 7.81
CA LYS A 205 -6.04 -10.23 9.04
C LYS A 205 -7.45 -10.85 9.09
N GLU A 206 -8.06 -11.11 7.93
CA GLU A 206 -9.38 -11.73 7.82
C GLU A 206 -9.38 -13.24 8.10
N GLY A 207 -8.20 -13.83 8.36
CA GLY A 207 -8.08 -15.23 8.78
C GLY A 207 -8.07 -16.23 7.64
N GLU A 208 -8.06 -15.77 6.37
CA GLU A 208 -7.77 -16.65 5.25
C GLU A 208 -6.30 -17.10 5.33
N VAL A 209 -6.10 -18.42 5.47
CA VAL A 209 -4.78 -19.03 5.48
C VAL A 209 -4.47 -19.53 4.09
N PHE A 210 -3.45 -18.93 3.48
CA PHE A 210 -2.87 -19.34 2.21
C PHE A 210 -1.61 -20.15 2.48
N HIS A 211 -1.61 -21.40 2.06
CA HIS A 211 -0.40 -22.21 2.09
C HIS A 211 0.45 -21.92 0.85
N SER A 212 1.78 -21.99 0.96
CA SER A 212 2.67 -22.07 -0.22
C SER A 212 2.36 -23.24 -1.11
N SER A 213 1.48 -24.15 -0.66
CA SER A 213 1.03 -25.30 -1.42
C SER A 213 0.75 -24.84 -2.84
N PHE A 214 1.44 -25.52 -3.73
CA PHE A 214 1.53 -25.23 -5.14
C PHE A 214 0.19 -24.83 -5.77
N ALA A 215 -0.97 -25.30 -5.30
CA ALA A 215 -2.24 -25.11 -5.98
C ALA A 215 -2.65 -23.65 -6.26
N GLN A 216 -2.17 -22.66 -5.50
CA GLN A 216 -2.79 -21.32 -5.51
C GLN A 216 -1.85 -20.14 -5.85
N LEU A 217 -0.53 -20.30 -5.68
CA LEU A 217 0.41 -19.17 -5.73
C LEU A 217 1.42 -19.30 -6.88
N LEU A 218 1.65 -18.22 -7.63
CA LEU A 218 2.76 -18.14 -8.59
C LEU A 218 4.03 -17.65 -7.91
N GLY A 219 5.13 -18.38 -8.09
CA GLY A 219 6.43 -18.03 -7.52
C GLY A 219 7.34 -17.37 -8.55
N PHE A 220 8.09 -16.37 -8.11
CA PHE A 220 9.10 -15.65 -8.89
C PHE A 220 10.36 -15.45 -8.05
N TRP A 221 11.49 -15.18 -8.69
CA TRP A 221 12.68 -14.65 -8.02
C TRP A 221 13.23 -13.43 -8.76
N LYS A 222 13.94 -12.60 -8.01
CA LYS A 222 14.69 -11.44 -8.51
C LYS A 222 16.13 -11.84 -8.79
N THR A 223 16.71 -11.41 -9.91
CA THR A 223 18.13 -11.64 -10.19
C THR A 223 19.03 -10.80 -9.27
N SER A 224 20.25 -11.26 -9.02
CA SER A 224 21.28 -10.48 -8.31
C SER A 224 21.54 -9.16 -9.03
N GLY A 225 21.89 -8.09 -8.29
CA GLY A 225 22.18 -6.77 -8.86
C GLY A 225 20.99 -5.80 -8.86
N CYS A 226 19.79 -6.28 -8.53
CA CYS A 226 18.63 -5.41 -8.34
C CYS A 226 18.57 -4.81 -6.94
N GLU A 227 19.56 -3.99 -6.58
CA GLU A 227 19.36 -3.10 -5.45
C GLU A 227 18.31 -2.07 -5.88
N GLU A 228 17.16 -2.08 -5.22
CA GLU A 228 16.21 -0.98 -5.31
C GLU A 228 17.00 0.24 -4.85
N GLY A 229 17.37 1.08 -5.81
CA GLY A 229 18.07 2.32 -5.57
C GLY A 229 17.16 3.25 -4.78
N GLU A 230 17.00 3.00 -3.48
CA GLU A 230 16.73 4.01 -2.47
C GLU A 230 17.99 4.86 -2.23
N ARG A 231 18.76 5.14 -3.29
CA ARG A 231 19.58 6.34 -3.30
C ARG A 231 18.59 7.49 -3.38
N GLU A 232 18.11 7.90 -2.21
CA GLU A 232 17.56 9.23 -2.01
C GLU A 232 18.47 10.19 -2.78
N HIS A 233 17.82 10.93 -3.65
CA HIS A 233 18.39 11.81 -4.66
C HIS A 233 19.20 12.95 -4.00
N GLU A 234 20.34 12.66 -3.37
CA GLU A 234 21.35 13.67 -3.06
C GLU A 234 22.08 13.98 -4.36
N THR A 235 21.44 14.85 -5.13
CA THR A 235 21.98 15.54 -6.30
C THR A 235 23.22 16.34 -5.90
N GLU A 236 24.41 15.78 -6.08
CA GLU A 236 25.58 16.56 -6.50
C GLU A 236 26.19 15.93 -7.75
N SER A 237 25.66 16.37 -8.88
CA SER A 237 26.12 16.10 -10.23
C SER A 237 27.57 16.58 -10.42
N VAL A 238 28.53 15.65 -10.47
CA VAL A 238 29.84 15.89 -11.08
C VAL A 238 30.01 14.89 -12.21
N GLY A 239 29.96 15.41 -13.44
CA GLY A 239 29.77 14.69 -14.70
C GLY A 239 30.71 13.51 -14.93
N ARG A 240 30.15 12.31 -14.93
CA ARG A 240 30.83 11.06 -15.23
C ARG A 240 30.02 10.31 -16.30
N ASP A 241 30.77 9.70 -17.21
CA ASP A 241 30.37 9.26 -18.56
C ASP A 241 29.06 8.45 -18.62
N GLU A 242 28.20 8.80 -19.58
CA GLU A 242 26.77 8.46 -19.69
C GLU A 242 26.42 7.04 -20.21
N ASP A 243 27.33 6.04 -20.14
CA ASP A 243 27.14 4.76 -20.85
C ASP A 243 27.05 3.48 -19.97
N GLU A 244 26.91 3.58 -18.64
CA GLU A 244 26.56 2.39 -17.83
C GLU A 244 25.07 2.06 -18.03
N GLU A 245 24.77 1.13 -18.94
CA GLU A 245 23.44 0.53 -19.09
C GLU A 245 22.96 0.04 -17.70
N GLU A 246 21.97 0.72 -17.13
CA GLU A 246 21.30 0.26 -15.91
C GLU A 246 20.82 -1.17 -16.12
N GLU A 247 21.44 -2.12 -15.40
CA GLU A 247 21.13 -3.53 -15.50
C GLU A 247 19.69 -3.75 -15.03
N LYS A 248 18.78 -3.84 -16.00
CA LYS A 248 17.34 -3.89 -15.75
C LYS A 248 17.02 -5.11 -14.91
N CYS A 249 16.36 -4.89 -13.78
CA CYS A 249 15.95 -5.98 -12.93
C CYS A 249 14.94 -6.91 -13.60
N GLU A 250 15.29 -8.19 -13.76
CA GLU A 250 14.41 -9.20 -14.36
C GLU A 250 13.77 -10.07 -13.27
N LEU A 251 12.44 -10.14 -13.30
CA LEU A 251 11.66 -11.11 -12.53
C LEU A 251 11.53 -12.39 -13.33
N ILE A 252 11.97 -13.50 -12.74
CA ILE A 252 11.96 -14.81 -13.39
C ILE A 252 10.99 -15.73 -12.66
N SER A 253 10.10 -16.38 -13.40
CA SER A 253 9.12 -17.33 -12.84
C SER A 253 9.78 -18.63 -12.37
N ILE A 254 9.35 -19.15 -11.23
CA ILE A 254 9.79 -20.44 -10.72
C ILE A 254 9.20 -21.57 -11.59
N PRO A 255 10.04 -22.43 -12.19
CA PRO A 255 9.53 -23.55 -12.97
C PRO A 255 8.86 -24.56 -12.04
N CYS A 256 7.70 -25.04 -12.45
CA CYS A 256 6.96 -26.06 -11.71
C CYS A 256 7.28 -27.47 -12.22
N LYS A 257 7.40 -28.45 -11.32
CA LYS A 257 7.66 -29.85 -11.69
C LYS A 257 6.62 -30.85 -11.16
N GLY A 258 5.80 -31.42 -12.04
CA GLY A 258 4.91 -32.55 -11.76
C GLY A 258 3.48 -32.36 -12.30
N LYS A 259 2.61 -33.37 -12.14
CA LYS A 259 1.20 -33.31 -12.61
C LYS A 259 0.38 -32.16 -12.02
N HIS A 260 0.79 -31.68 -10.86
CA HIS A 260 0.13 -30.54 -10.24
C HIS A 260 0.29 -29.28 -11.12
N CYS A 261 1.40 -29.16 -11.86
CA CYS A 261 1.66 -28.05 -12.78
C CYS A 261 0.64 -27.93 -13.92
N ASP A 262 -0.07 -29.00 -14.26
CA ASP A 262 -1.00 -29.03 -15.41
C ASP A 262 -2.14 -28.01 -15.25
N SER A 263 -2.53 -27.68 -14.01
CA SER A 263 -3.55 -26.64 -13.75
C SER A 263 -3.01 -25.20 -13.78
N LYS A 264 -1.68 -25.04 -13.83
CA LYS A 264 -0.96 -23.76 -13.83
C LYS A 264 -0.38 -23.41 -15.19
N ASP A 265 -0.95 -23.93 -16.28
CA ASP A 265 -0.54 -23.47 -17.60
C ASP A 265 -1.07 -22.04 -17.86
N VAL A 266 -0.42 -21.10 -17.18
CA VAL A 266 -0.60 -19.65 -17.27
C VAL A 266 0.05 -19.13 -18.57
N GLY A 267 0.73 -20.02 -19.30
CA GLY A 267 1.65 -19.77 -20.41
C GLY A 267 1.12 -18.89 -21.54
N ASP A 268 -0.20 -18.76 -21.71
CA ASP A 268 -0.78 -17.89 -22.74
C ASP A 268 -1.53 -16.67 -22.19
N ARG A 269 -2.04 -16.68 -20.95
CA ARG A 269 -2.92 -15.59 -20.46
C ARG A 269 -2.15 -14.36 -19.99
N TRP A 270 -0.90 -14.52 -19.54
CA TRP A 270 -0.08 -13.43 -19.01
C TRP A 270 0.82 -12.72 -20.05
N ARG A 271 0.87 -13.24 -21.28
CA ARG A 271 1.68 -12.64 -22.35
C ARG A 271 1.10 -11.34 -22.94
N LEU A 272 -0.03 -10.85 -22.44
CA LEU A 272 -0.76 -9.72 -23.04
C LEU A 272 -0.30 -8.32 -22.57
N GLY A 273 0.69 -8.21 -21.67
CA GLY A 273 1.08 -6.93 -21.05
C GLY A 273 2.42 -6.32 -21.46
N HIS A 274 3.45 -7.11 -21.76
CA HIS A 274 4.78 -6.61 -22.16
C HIS A 274 5.47 -7.60 -23.12
N PRO A 275 6.14 -7.12 -24.19
CA PRO A 275 6.84 -7.99 -25.12
C PRO A 275 8.12 -8.54 -24.47
N LEU A 276 8.02 -9.69 -23.80
CA LEU A 276 9.18 -10.54 -23.48
C LEU A 276 9.83 -11.18 -24.74
N THR A 277 9.43 -10.75 -25.95
CA THR A 277 9.83 -11.34 -27.22
C THR A 277 11.29 -11.09 -27.62
N ASP A 278 12.04 -10.25 -26.90
CA ASP A 278 13.42 -9.94 -27.26
C ASP A 278 14.46 -10.94 -26.70
N LEU A 279 14.13 -11.70 -25.66
CA LEU A 279 15.06 -12.69 -25.09
C LEU A 279 15.07 -14.02 -25.88
N GLN A 280 13.93 -14.48 -26.42
CA GLN A 280 13.91 -15.69 -27.26
C GLN A 280 14.55 -15.48 -28.64
N LYS A 281 14.60 -14.25 -29.17
CA LYS A 281 15.23 -13.97 -30.47
C LYS A 281 16.74 -13.74 -30.42
N LYS A 282 17.30 -13.36 -29.27
CA LYS A 282 18.76 -13.16 -29.09
C LYS A 282 19.53 -14.46 -28.77
N ALA A 283 18.87 -15.56 -28.43
CA ALA A 283 19.48 -16.89 -28.34
C ALA A 283 19.75 -17.56 -29.72
N LYS A 284 19.76 -16.81 -30.83
CA LYS A 284 20.26 -17.32 -32.10
C LYS A 284 21.78 -17.43 -32.03
N LYS A 285 22.23 -18.68 -31.83
CA LYS A 285 23.60 -19.22 -32.00
C LYS A 285 24.65 -18.19 -32.44
N PRO A 286 25.69 -17.89 -31.63
CA PRO A 286 26.87 -17.23 -32.16
C PRO A 286 27.39 -18.07 -33.34
N LYS A 287 27.53 -17.43 -34.51
CA LYS A 287 28.25 -18.04 -35.63
C LYS A 287 29.67 -18.30 -35.12
N THR A 288 29.98 -19.57 -34.88
CA THR A 288 31.34 -20.05 -34.64
C THR A 288 32.22 -19.61 -35.80
N GLU A 289 32.98 -18.55 -35.58
CA GLU A 289 34.06 -18.12 -36.43
C GLU A 289 35.23 -19.11 -36.22
N LYS A 290 35.51 -19.90 -37.25
CA LYS A 290 36.59 -20.91 -37.23
C LYS A 290 37.94 -20.19 -37.22
N SER A 291 38.48 -19.91 -36.04
CA SER A 291 39.91 -19.63 -35.89
C SER A 291 40.67 -20.94 -35.75
N HIS A 292 41.46 -21.26 -36.76
CA HIS A 292 42.39 -22.37 -36.77
C HIS A 292 43.54 -22.13 -35.77
N SER A 293 43.57 -22.89 -34.69
CA SER A 293 44.81 -23.17 -33.96
C SER A 293 44.91 -24.67 -33.71
N LYS A 294 45.69 -25.34 -34.55
CA LYS A 294 46.07 -26.75 -34.38
C LYS A 294 47.15 -26.83 -33.31
N GLN A 295 46.83 -27.30 -32.12
CA GLN A 295 47.84 -27.85 -31.22
C GLN A 295 47.47 -29.28 -30.85
N LYS A 296 48.29 -30.18 -31.38
CA LYS A 296 48.12 -31.63 -31.42
C LYS A 296 48.74 -32.23 -30.16
N TRP A 297 47.90 -32.67 -29.22
CA TRP A 297 48.33 -33.56 -28.14
C TRP A 297 47.97 -35.01 -28.51
N ARG A 298 48.98 -35.87 -28.41
CA ARG A 298 48.95 -37.30 -28.74
C ARG A 298 49.08 -38.02 -27.40
N VAL A 299 48.02 -38.69 -26.96
CA VAL A 299 48.08 -39.66 -25.86
C VAL A 299 47.57 -40.98 -26.40
N GLN A 300 48.35 -42.03 -26.16
CA GLN A 300 48.15 -43.40 -26.59
C GLN A 300 47.02 -44.04 -25.79
N GLU A 301 46.01 -44.56 -26.48
CA GLU A 301 45.16 -45.64 -25.98
C GLU A 301 45.81 -46.97 -26.41
N GLU A 302 46.14 -47.81 -25.43
CA GLU A 302 46.26 -49.25 -25.64
C GLU A 302 45.20 -49.97 -24.82
N ALA A 303 44.64 -50.98 -25.48
CA ALA A 303 43.44 -51.69 -25.15
C ALA A 303 43.62 -52.70 -24.02
N SER A 304 42.51 -53.06 -23.37
CA SER A 304 42.06 -54.45 -23.37
C SER A 304 40.62 -54.56 -22.87
N ALA A 305 39.74 -54.90 -23.80
CA ALA A 305 38.45 -55.51 -23.52
C ALA A 305 38.63 -57.03 -23.59
N SER A 306 38.17 -57.76 -22.57
CA SER A 306 37.71 -59.16 -22.65
C SER A 306 37.63 -59.77 -21.25
N GLU A 307 36.44 -59.88 -20.66
CA GLU A 307 35.88 -61.21 -20.35
C GLU A 307 34.42 -61.12 -19.88
N LYS A 308 33.63 -62.04 -20.44
CA LYS A 308 32.18 -62.17 -20.30
C LYS A 308 31.84 -63.09 -19.12
N GLU A 309 30.82 -62.68 -18.36
CA GLU A 309 29.57 -63.42 -18.15
C GLU A 309 29.65 -64.96 -17.91
N ALA A 310 29.41 -65.40 -16.67
CA ALA A 310 28.72 -66.68 -16.38
C ALA A 310 28.28 -66.83 -14.91
N ALA A 311 27.02 -67.26 -14.76
CA ALA A 311 26.49 -68.25 -13.81
C ALA A 311 26.00 -67.85 -12.39
N HIS A 312 24.69 -67.60 -12.31
CA HIS A 312 23.65 -68.48 -11.72
C HIS A 312 23.71 -68.94 -10.24
N ARG A 313 22.61 -68.60 -9.53
CA ARG A 313 21.92 -69.31 -8.42
C ARG A 313 22.68 -69.64 -7.13
N ARG A 314 22.14 -69.14 -6.01
CA ARG A 314 21.75 -69.98 -4.86
C ARG A 314 20.62 -69.34 -4.04
N LEU A 315 19.51 -70.06 -4.02
CA LEU A 315 18.43 -70.00 -3.04
C LEU A 315 18.97 -70.38 -1.65
N TYR A 316 18.48 -69.74 -0.59
CA TYR A 316 18.03 -70.45 0.60
C TYR A 316 16.83 -69.73 1.22
N GLU A 317 15.89 -70.58 1.59
CA GLU A 317 14.55 -70.36 2.12
C GLU A 317 14.56 -70.78 3.60
N THR A 318 13.54 -70.37 4.36
CA THR A 318 13.14 -70.80 5.73
C THR A 318 13.93 -70.18 6.90
N ASP A 319 13.36 -69.77 8.04
CA ASP A 319 11.98 -69.72 8.57
C ASP A 319 11.96 -68.88 9.88
N PRO A 320 10.77 -68.58 10.45
CA PRO A 320 10.53 -67.45 11.37
C PRO A 320 10.42 -67.84 12.86
N LEU A 321 10.44 -66.85 13.77
CA LEU A 321 9.80 -66.97 15.09
C LEU A 321 9.57 -65.61 15.80
N SER A 322 8.29 -65.34 16.06
CA SER A 322 7.67 -64.69 17.24
C SER A 322 8.30 -63.43 17.86
N ALA A 323 7.51 -62.35 17.97
CA ALA A 323 6.68 -62.13 19.16
C ALA A 323 5.77 -60.90 18.99
N SER A 324 4.54 -61.10 19.41
CA SER A 324 3.40 -60.19 19.46
C SER A 324 3.54 -59.06 20.47
N PHE A 325 3.07 -57.86 20.12
CA PHE A 325 2.40 -56.99 21.09
C PHE A 325 1.26 -56.24 20.40
N SER A 326 0.04 -56.46 20.90
CA SER A 326 -1.20 -55.85 20.43
C SER A 326 -1.65 -54.83 21.45
N SER A 327 -2.06 -53.63 21.02
CA SER A 327 -3.08 -52.86 21.73
C SER A 327 -3.86 -52.01 20.75
N SER A 328 -5.15 -52.33 20.70
CA SER A 328 -6.28 -51.77 19.95
C SER A 328 -6.70 -50.37 20.41
N ALA A 329 -7.12 -49.51 19.48
CA ALA A 329 -8.27 -48.59 19.61
C ALA A 329 -8.63 -47.95 18.24
N PRO A 330 -9.87 -47.47 18.03
CA PRO A 330 -10.62 -47.78 16.81
C PRO A 330 -10.67 -46.68 15.74
N SER A 331 -10.99 -47.19 14.55
CA SER A 331 -11.42 -46.55 13.32
C SER A 331 -12.72 -45.73 13.43
N SER A 332 -12.75 -44.59 12.74
CA SER A 332 -13.95 -44.03 12.11
C SER A 332 -13.57 -43.56 10.71
N LEU A 333 -14.18 -44.20 9.71
CA LEU A 333 -13.90 -44.05 8.28
C LEU A 333 -15.29 -43.94 7.62
N GLU A 334 -15.61 -42.79 7.04
CA GLU A 334 -16.73 -42.50 6.12
C GLU A 334 -16.51 -41.04 5.65
N ALA A 335 -16.51 -40.64 4.39
CA ALA A 335 -16.86 -41.27 3.13
C ALA A 335 -16.05 -40.62 1.99
N VAL A 336 -15.56 -41.43 1.06
CA VAL A 336 -14.99 -41.01 -0.22
C VAL A 336 -15.95 -41.53 -1.29
N GLU A 337 -16.64 -40.63 -1.99
CA GLU A 337 -17.46 -40.97 -3.17
C GLU A 337 -16.88 -40.30 -4.43
N THR A 338 -16.21 -41.15 -5.21
CA THR A 338 -16.30 -41.28 -6.68
C THR A 338 -16.50 -40.03 -7.55
N LEU A 339 -15.40 -39.52 -8.12
CA LEU A 339 -15.43 -38.84 -9.42
C LEU A 339 -14.88 -39.78 -10.50
N LYS A 340 -15.78 -40.09 -11.46
CA LYS A 340 -15.55 -40.95 -12.62
C LYS A 340 -14.52 -40.33 -13.57
N GLU A 341 -13.57 -41.17 -13.98
CA GLU A 341 -12.61 -40.92 -15.05
C GLU A 341 -13.33 -40.60 -16.38
N SER A 342 -13.15 -39.36 -16.86
CA SER A 342 -13.36 -39.02 -18.26
C SER A 342 -12.03 -39.20 -19.01
N LYS A 343 -11.89 -40.36 -19.67
CA LYS A 343 -10.84 -40.60 -20.66
C LYS A 343 -11.18 -39.85 -21.95
N SER A 344 -10.65 -38.65 -22.10
CA SER A 344 -10.45 -38.02 -23.41
C SER A 344 -9.01 -37.54 -23.47
N GLY A 345 -8.15 -38.39 -24.00
CA GLY A 345 -6.75 -38.07 -24.30
C GLY A 345 -6.69 -37.02 -25.40
N LEU A 346 -6.51 -35.76 -25.00
CA LEU A 346 -5.95 -34.73 -25.85
C LEU A 346 -4.44 -34.76 -25.60
N ALA A 347 -3.67 -35.24 -26.58
CA ALA A 347 -2.23 -35.15 -26.56
C ALA A 347 -1.85 -33.66 -26.66
N LEU A 348 -1.58 -33.04 -25.51
CA LEU A 348 -0.91 -31.76 -25.46
C LEU A 348 0.58 -31.98 -25.78
N PRO A 349 1.23 -31.06 -26.51
CA PRO A 349 2.64 -31.20 -26.81
C PRO A 349 3.44 -31.16 -25.50
N HIS A 350 4.11 -32.28 -25.19
CA HIS A 350 5.49 -32.28 -24.68
C HIS A 350 6.22 -31.06 -25.27
N GLU A 351 6.82 -30.13 -24.54
CA GLU A 351 7.93 -30.29 -23.62
C GLU A 351 8.27 -28.87 -23.15
N VAL A 352 8.05 -28.52 -21.88
CA VAL A 352 8.92 -27.52 -21.22
C VAL A 352 10.16 -28.29 -20.76
N GLN A 353 10.84 -28.88 -21.73
CA GLN A 353 12.21 -29.33 -21.56
C GLN A 353 13.04 -28.05 -21.61
N GLU A 354 13.96 -27.90 -20.65
CA GLU A 354 15.09 -26.98 -20.79
C GLU A 354 14.84 -25.50 -20.43
N TRP A 355 14.15 -25.20 -19.33
CA TRP A 355 14.50 -23.96 -18.61
C TRP A 355 15.79 -24.23 -17.83
N PHE A 356 16.90 -23.91 -18.47
CA PHE A 356 18.23 -24.02 -17.89
C PHE A 356 18.65 -22.68 -17.33
N ASP A 357 19.05 -22.69 -16.06
CA ASP A 357 19.95 -21.67 -15.59
C ASP A 357 21.31 -21.89 -16.28
N PRO A 358 21.82 -20.94 -17.09
CA PRO A 358 23.12 -21.07 -17.74
C PRO A 358 24.25 -21.33 -16.73
N ILE A 359 24.12 -20.79 -15.51
CA ILE A 359 25.11 -20.95 -14.44
C ILE A 359 25.14 -22.42 -14.02
N ASP A 360 24.00 -23.02 -13.70
CA ASP A 360 23.97 -24.43 -13.28
C ASP A 360 24.26 -25.39 -14.42
N ALA A 361 23.83 -25.06 -15.64
CA ALA A 361 24.11 -25.85 -16.83
C ALA A 361 25.62 -25.94 -17.13
N GLN A 362 26.38 -24.89 -16.82
CA GLN A 362 27.84 -24.89 -16.97
C GLN A 362 28.53 -25.87 -16.01
N PHE A 363 28.02 -26.01 -14.78
CA PHE A 363 28.63 -26.87 -13.77
C PHE A 363 28.10 -28.31 -13.75
N TYR A 364 26.82 -28.50 -14.01
CA TYR A 364 26.13 -29.80 -13.83
C TYR A 364 25.53 -30.36 -15.12
N GLY A 365 25.74 -29.68 -16.25
CA GLY A 365 25.14 -30.04 -17.52
C GLY A 365 23.66 -29.66 -17.64
N PRO A 366 23.07 -29.88 -18.82
CA PRO A 366 21.74 -29.41 -19.19
C PRO A 366 20.61 -30.24 -18.57
N THR A 367 20.66 -30.63 -17.29
CA THR A 367 19.70 -31.63 -16.79
C THR A 367 18.76 -31.24 -15.67
N ALA A 368 18.89 -30.11 -14.96
CA ALA A 368 17.76 -29.61 -14.16
C ALA A 368 17.94 -28.20 -13.54
N PRO A 369 16.84 -27.43 -13.41
CA PRO A 369 16.84 -26.10 -12.80
C PRO A 369 17.21 -26.13 -11.31
N SER A 370 18.03 -25.21 -10.82
CA SER A 370 18.39 -25.11 -9.39
C SER A 370 17.25 -24.68 -8.48
N ILE A 371 16.25 -24.00 -9.04
CA ILE A 371 15.03 -23.60 -8.36
C ILE A 371 13.85 -24.25 -9.06
N TYR A 372 12.98 -24.94 -8.33
CA TYR A 372 11.73 -25.44 -8.86
C TYR A 372 10.68 -25.62 -7.77
N GLN A 373 9.41 -25.50 -8.16
CA GLN A 373 8.27 -25.66 -7.28
C GLN A 373 7.76 -27.11 -7.26
N ILE A 374 7.42 -27.60 -6.07
CA ILE A 374 6.74 -28.88 -5.81
C ILE A 374 5.49 -28.65 -4.94
N PRO A 375 4.62 -29.65 -4.69
CA PRO A 375 3.38 -29.43 -3.95
C PRO A 375 3.57 -28.91 -2.52
N VAL A 376 4.71 -29.24 -1.92
CA VAL A 376 5.03 -28.95 -0.52
C VAL A 376 5.70 -27.58 -0.34
N GLY A 377 6.29 -27.03 -1.40
CA GLY A 377 7.07 -25.80 -1.31
C GLY A 377 8.05 -25.67 -2.49
N ASP A 378 9.03 -24.79 -2.34
CA ASP A 378 10.05 -24.56 -3.35
C ASP A 378 11.36 -25.23 -2.97
N ILE A 379 12.02 -25.85 -3.94
CA ILE A 379 13.35 -26.43 -3.76
C ILE A 379 14.35 -25.51 -4.43
N ILE A 380 15.33 -25.03 -3.66
CA ILE A 380 16.36 -24.10 -4.11
C ILE A 380 17.74 -24.65 -3.73
N SER A 381 18.70 -24.71 -4.66
CA SER A 381 20.07 -25.08 -4.28
C SER A 381 20.75 -23.97 -3.45
N VAL A 382 21.59 -24.35 -2.49
CA VAL A 382 22.36 -23.40 -1.67
C VAL A 382 23.26 -22.52 -2.54
N ARG A 383 23.91 -23.10 -3.55
CA ARG A 383 24.67 -22.38 -4.57
C ARG A 383 23.83 -21.31 -5.26
N ARG A 384 22.57 -21.63 -5.60
CA ARG A 384 21.69 -20.67 -6.26
C ARG A 384 21.31 -19.53 -5.32
N LEU A 385 20.97 -19.80 -4.06
CA LEU A 385 20.74 -18.76 -3.05
C LEU A 385 21.94 -17.81 -2.92
N LEU A 386 23.15 -18.39 -2.83
CA LEU A 386 24.39 -17.62 -2.78
C LEU A 386 24.59 -16.76 -4.04
N SER A 387 24.33 -17.32 -5.23
CA SER A 387 24.42 -16.56 -6.48
C SER A 387 23.39 -15.43 -6.58
N LEU A 388 22.15 -15.63 -6.11
CA LEU A 388 21.12 -14.60 -6.06
C LEU A 388 21.51 -13.46 -5.09
N ALA A 389 22.23 -13.80 -4.03
CA ALA A 389 22.81 -12.84 -3.10
C ALA A 389 24.10 -12.17 -3.61
N GLY A 390 24.62 -12.58 -4.77
CA GLY A 390 25.89 -12.09 -5.30
C GLY A 390 27.12 -12.54 -4.50
N VAL A 391 27.05 -13.68 -3.80
CA VAL A 391 28.13 -14.22 -2.97
C VAL A 391 28.61 -15.58 -3.46
N ASP A 392 29.92 -15.78 -3.44
CA ASP A 392 30.64 -17.02 -3.69
C ASP A 392 31.45 -17.35 -2.43
N LEU A 393 31.26 -18.55 -1.88
CA LEU A 393 31.86 -18.94 -0.60
C LEU A 393 33.40 -18.96 -0.63
N ASP A 394 33.99 -19.24 -1.80
CA ASP A 394 35.43 -19.42 -1.96
C ASP A 394 36.12 -18.14 -2.47
N LYS A 395 35.43 -17.38 -3.33
CA LYS A 395 36.00 -16.17 -3.93
C LYS A 395 35.84 -14.95 -3.05
N ASN A 396 34.66 -14.76 -2.46
CA ASN A 396 34.41 -13.57 -1.66
C ASN A 396 35.00 -13.70 -0.27
N THR A 397 35.50 -12.58 0.23
CA THR A 397 36.08 -12.49 1.56
C THR A 397 35.28 -11.55 2.47
N ASN A 398 35.49 -11.68 3.78
CA ASN A 398 34.98 -10.73 4.77
C ASN A 398 35.93 -9.53 4.93
N VAL A 399 35.61 -8.62 5.86
CA VAL A 399 36.45 -7.46 6.20
C VAL A 399 37.86 -7.85 6.65
N MET A 400 38.02 -9.07 7.18
CA MET A 400 39.29 -9.64 7.65
C MET A 400 40.04 -10.42 6.57
N LYS A 401 39.56 -10.39 5.31
CA LYS A 401 40.08 -11.15 4.15
C LYS A 401 39.99 -12.68 4.29
N GLU A 402 39.15 -13.17 5.17
CA GLU A 402 38.90 -14.60 5.31
C GLU A 402 37.77 -15.01 4.38
N SER A 403 37.84 -16.22 3.83
CA SER A 403 36.81 -16.73 2.91
C SER A 403 35.45 -16.81 3.60
N ARG A 404 34.37 -16.56 2.86
CA ARG A 404 33.01 -16.75 3.38
C ARG A 404 32.72 -18.21 3.74
N ARG A 405 33.42 -19.18 3.15
CA ARG A 405 33.38 -20.59 3.58
C ARG A 405 33.95 -20.79 4.98
N SER A 406 35.03 -20.09 5.34
CA SER A 406 35.70 -20.23 6.64
C SER A 406 34.94 -19.52 7.76
N GLU A 407 34.49 -18.29 7.51
CA GLU A 407 33.90 -17.44 8.55
C GLU A 407 32.37 -17.45 8.58
N GLY A 408 31.73 -17.88 7.49
CA GLY A 408 30.29 -17.88 7.33
C GLY A 408 29.74 -16.61 6.68
N VAL A 409 28.46 -16.66 6.36
CA VAL A 409 27.71 -15.58 5.73
C VAL A 409 26.28 -15.59 6.25
N ILE A 410 25.67 -14.41 6.40
CA ILE A 410 24.26 -14.27 6.74
C ILE A 410 23.51 -13.96 5.44
N LEU A 411 22.52 -14.79 5.12
CA LEU A 411 21.62 -14.62 3.98
C LEU A 411 20.22 -14.27 4.48
N THR A 412 19.68 -13.17 3.97
CA THR A 412 18.29 -12.76 4.20
C THR A 412 17.47 -13.08 2.96
N ILE A 413 16.50 -13.99 3.09
CA ILE A 413 15.53 -14.33 2.04
C ILE A 413 14.24 -13.58 2.36
N THR A 414 13.91 -12.57 1.58
CA THR A 414 12.65 -11.84 1.69
C THR A 414 11.64 -12.43 0.71
N ILE A 415 10.53 -12.95 1.24
CA ILE A 415 9.39 -13.44 0.47
C ILE A 415 8.35 -12.32 0.42
N LYS A 416 8.28 -11.62 -0.71
CA LYS A 416 7.30 -10.56 -0.98
C LYS A 416 6.03 -11.16 -1.55
N TYR A 417 4.92 -11.15 -0.81
CA TYR A 417 3.63 -11.57 -1.33
C TYR A 417 2.82 -10.40 -1.86
N SER A 418 2.14 -10.62 -2.97
CA SER A 418 1.20 -9.66 -3.53
C SER A 418 0.14 -10.39 -4.35
N ASN A 419 -1.08 -9.87 -4.33
CA ASN A 419 -2.05 -10.13 -5.39
C ASN A 419 -2.28 -8.89 -6.26
N MET A 420 -1.75 -7.74 -5.87
CA MET A 420 -2.03 -6.46 -6.50
C MET A 420 -1.23 -6.33 -7.78
N GLN A 421 -1.93 -6.38 -8.91
CA GLN A 421 -1.37 -6.05 -10.21
C GLN A 421 -2.22 -5.04 -10.95
N PRO A 422 -1.61 -4.22 -11.82
CA PRO A 422 -2.37 -3.34 -12.69
C PRO A 422 -3.44 -4.13 -13.44
N MET A 423 -4.68 -3.64 -13.42
CA MET A 423 -5.83 -4.26 -14.07
C MET A 423 -6.26 -5.62 -13.50
N MET A 424 -5.88 -5.95 -12.26
CA MET A 424 -6.28 -7.21 -11.61
C MET A 424 -7.80 -7.43 -11.62
N MET A 425 -8.59 -6.35 -11.48
CA MET A 425 -10.07 -6.44 -11.49
C MET A 425 -10.63 -7.17 -12.74
N LEU A 426 -9.92 -7.10 -13.87
CA LEU A 426 -10.33 -7.75 -15.13
C LEU A 426 -9.76 -9.17 -15.30
N LEU A 427 -8.59 -9.45 -14.71
CA LEU A 427 -7.81 -10.66 -14.96
C LEU A 427 -7.99 -11.74 -13.87
N GLY A 428 -8.61 -11.38 -12.74
CA GLY A 428 -8.85 -12.27 -11.61
C GLY A 428 -7.71 -12.23 -10.58
N LYS A 429 -8.02 -12.69 -9.37
CA LYS A 429 -7.07 -12.75 -8.25
C LYS A 429 -6.15 -13.96 -8.44
N MET A 430 -4.92 -13.74 -8.88
CA MET A 430 -3.89 -14.78 -8.78
C MET A 430 -2.79 -14.27 -7.86
N PRO A 431 -2.76 -14.72 -6.60
CA PRO A 431 -1.72 -14.29 -5.70
C PRO A 431 -0.37 -14.86 -6.15
N TYR A 432 0.67 -14.08 -5.95
CA TYR A 432 2.02 -14.45 -6.29
C TYR A 432 2.99 -14.04 -5.18
N TYR A 433 4.19 -14.61 -5.23
CA TYR A 433 5.28 -14.25 -4.35
C TYR A 433 6.58 -14.10 -5.12
N ILE A 434 7.46 -13.23 -4.62
CA ILE A 434 8.79 -12.97 -5.18
C ILE A 434 9.82 -13.25 -4.08
N TYR A 435 10.83 -14.05 -4.41
CA TYR A 435 12.04 -14.19 -3.60
C TYR A 435 13.04 -13.09 -3.94
N GLU A 436 13.46 -12.36 -2.91
CA GLU A 436 14.64 -11.50 -2.93
C GLU A 436 15.66 -12.07 -1.94
N VAL A 437 16.89 -12.30 -2.39
CA VAL A 437 17.95 -12.84 -1.53
C VAL A 437 19.06 -11.80 -1.42
N LYS A 438 19.42 -11.44 -0.20
CA LYS A 438 20.51 -10.51 0.08
C LYS A 438 21.51 -11.16 1.03
N ALA A 439 22.79 -10.86 0.83
CA ALA A 439 23.81 -11.20 1.80
C ALA A 439 24.08 -10.00 2.70
N GLU A 440 24.06 -10.21 4.01
CA GLU A 440 24.36 -9.16 4.98
C GLU A 440 25.87 -8.95 5.11
N SER A 441 26.30 -7.70 5.33
CA SER A 441 27.71 -7.32 5.47
C SER A 441 28.33 -7.70 6.83
N ALA A 442 27.84 -8.76 7.47
CA ALA A 442 28.39 -9.26 8.72
C ALA A 442 29.79 -9.87 8.51
N PRO A 443 30.70 -9.80 9.50
CA PRO A 443 32.04 -10.39 9.38
C PRO A 443 32.02 -11.92 9.25
N GLY A 444 31.01 -12.57 9.82
CA GLY A 444 30.83 -14.02 9.79
C GLY A 444 29.68 -14.42 10.70
N TYR A 445 29.32 -15.70 10.67
CA TYR A 445 28.36 -16.27 11.60
C TYR A 445 28.89 -17.58 12.15
N LYS A 446 28.85 -17.71 13.49
CA LYS A 446 29.32 -18.89 14.19
C LYS A 446 28.35 -19.36 15.27
N ASN A 447 28.27 -20.67 15.47
CA ASN A 447 27.55 -21.32 16.55
C ASN A 447 28.48 -22.29 17.28
N SER A 448 28.46 -22.31 18.62
CA SER A 448 29.40 -23.07 19.44
C SER A 448 28.66 -24.12 20.27
N LYS A 449 29.04 -25.39 20.15
CA LYS A 449 28.50 -26.50 20.94
C LYS A 449 29.58 -27.11 21.82
N THR A 450 29.29 -27.30 23.10
CA THR A 450 30.22 -27.96 24.02
C THR A 450 29.81 -29.41 24.20
N VAL A 451 30.74 -30.33 23.92
CA VAL A 451 30.58 -31.76 24.20
C VAL A 451 31.51 -32.11 25.36
N GLU A 452 30.93 -32.38 26.52
CA GLU A 452 31.71 -32.83 27.68
C GLU A 452 32.01 -34.32 27.56
N SER A 453 33.23 -34.70 27.95
CA SER A 453 33.60 -36.10 28.09
C SER A 453 32.84 -36.73 29.25
N VAL A 454 32.62 -38.04 29.19
CA VAL A 454 31.94 -38.82 30.24
C VAL A 454 32.61 -38.65 31.61
N ASP A 455 33.93 -38.41 31.61
CA ASP A 455 34.71 -38.22 32.84
C ASP A 455 34.52 -36.83 33.47
N GLY A 456 33.90 -35.87 32.76
CA GLY A 456 33.78 -34.46 33.17
C GLY A 456 35.11 -33.69 33.26
N LYS A 457 36.24 -34.34 32.96
CA LYS A 457 37.59 -33.75 33.04
C LYS A 457 38.04 -33.06 31.75
N SER A 458 37.44 -33.41 30.63
CA SER A 458 37.70 -32.79 29.34
C SER A 458 36.39 -32.43 28.67
N ARG A 459 36.45 -31.39 27.85
CA ARG A 459 35.36 -31.03 26.96
C ARG A 459 35.94 -30.61 25.61
N THR A 460 35.19 -30.86 24.56
CA THR A 460 35.53 -30.38 23.23
C THR A 460 34.48 -29.36 22.84
N ILE A 461 34.92 -28.14 22.55
CA ILE A 461 34.06 -27.10 21.99
C ILE A 461 34.14 -27.22 20.48
N HIS A 462 32.98 -27.40 19.85
CA HIS A 462 32.80 -27.44 18.41
C HIS A 462 32.30 -26.06 17.97
N ASP A 463 33.17 -25.28 17.34
CA ASP A 463 32.83 -23.98 16.80
C ASP A 463 32.48 -24.14 15.32
N TYR A 464 31.18 -24.11 15.02
CA TYR A 464 30.64 -24.23 13.67
C TYR A 464 30.56 -22.86 13.03
N HIS A 465 31.16 -22.70 11.85
CA HIS A 465 31.00 -21.55 10.98
C HIS A 465 30.19 -21.95 9.76
N GLY A 466 29.36 -21.04 9.25
CA GLY A 466 28.45 -21.43 8.17
C GLY A 466 27.54 -20.35 7.64
N ILE A 467 26.58 -20.80 6.83
CA ILE A 467 25.56 -19.96 6.23
C ILE A 467 24.39 -19.89 7.22
N TYR A 468 24.11 -18.69 7.72
CA TYR A 468 22.92 -18.42 8.51
C TYR A 468 21.86 -17.81 7.61
N ILE A 469 20.74 -18.50 7.44
CA ILE A 469 19.63 -18.09 6.60
C ILE A 469 18.54 -17.53 7.51
N GLN A 470 18.10 -16.31 7.24
CA GLN A 470 16.94 -15.68 7.85
C GLN A 470 15.90 -15.45 6.76
N VAL A 471 14.66 -15.89 7.01
CA VAL A 471 13.55 -15.68 6.09
C VAL A 471 12.64 -14.60 6.64
N LEU A 472 12.44 -13.55 5.87
CA LEU A 472 11.50 -12.47 6.14
C LEU A 472 10.31 -12.62 5.21
N GLN A 473 9.11 -12.48 5.76
CA GLN A 473 7.87 -12.49 4.98
C GLN A 473 7.26 -11.11 5.06
N GLU A 474 7.04 -10.51 3.90
CA GLU A 474 6.40 -9.21 3.78
C GLU A 474 5.43 -9.21 2.61
N GLY A 475 4.55 -8.23 2.55
CA GLY A 475 3.59 -8.15 1.47
C GLY A 475 2.30 -7.50 1.91
N THR A 476 1.51 -7.15 0.91
CA THR A 476 0.16 -6.63 1.09
C THR A 476 -0.78 -7.37 0.17
N PHE A 477 -1.95 -7.71 0.68
CA PHE A 477 -3.05 -8.27 -0.09
C PHE A 477 -4.16 -7.27 -0.23
N GLY A 478 -4.60 -7.04 -1.46
CA GLY A 478 -5.82 -6.32 -1.73
C GLY A 478 -7.03 -7.23 -1.63
N GLU A 479 -7.92 -6.97 -0.69
CA GLU A 479 -9.26 -7.53 -0.64
C GLU A 479 -10.27 -6.47 -1.10
N TRP A 480 -11.29 -6.86 -1.85
CA TRP A 480 -12.24 -5.89 -2.40
C TRP A 480 -13.04 -5.28 -1.25
N SER A 481 -13.01 -3.95 -1.11
CA SER A 481 -13.72 -3.26 -0.05
C SER A 481 -14.69 -2.23 -0.62
N TRP A 482 -15.97 -2.41 -0.30
CA TRP A 482 -17.00 -1.44 -0.68
C TRP A 482 -16.77 -0.08 -0.01
N ALA A 483 -16.16 -0.04 1.17
CA ALA A 483 -15.84 1.20 1.85
C ALA A 483 -14.81 2.01 1.05
N GLU A 484 -13.71 1.38 0.62
CA GLU A 484 -12.70 2.02 -0.21
C GLU A 484 -13.26 2.47 -1.56
N LEU A 485 -14.08 1.65 -2.21
CA LEU A 485 -14.76 2.07 -3.44
C LEU A 485 -15.64 3.31 -3.20
N LEU A 486 -16.39 3.37 -2.10
CA LEU A 486 -17.23 4.52 -1.78
C LEU A 486 -16.37 5.77 -1.54
N ILE A 487 -15.25 5.64 -0.83
CA ILE A 487 -14.28 6.73 -0.61
C ILE A 487 -13.76 7.25 -1.95
N VAL A 488 -13.25 6.36 -2.82
CA VAL A 488 -12.78 6.75 -4.17
C VAL A 488 -13.91 7.35 -5.01
N SER A 489 -15.15 6.89 -4.84
CA SER A 489 -16.33 7.44 -5.52
C SER A 489 -16.68 8.85 -5.05
N THR A 490 -16.39 9.24 -3.80
CA THR A 490 -16.58 10.63 -3.36
C THR A 490 -15.67 11.60 -4.12
N SER A 491 -14.47 11.16 -4.52
CA SER A 491 -13.56 11.95 -5.36
C SER A 491 -14.16 12.27 -6.73
N ILE A 492 -15.03 11.39 -7.26
CA ILE A 492 -15.77 11.64 -8.52
C ILE A 492 -16.68 12.86 -8.38
N LEU A 493 -17.40 12.97 -7.25
CA LEU A 493 -18.30 14.08 -6.99
C LEU A 493 -17.51 15.40 -6.91
N LEU A 494 -16.40 15.40 -6.18
CA LEU A 494 -15.55 16.58 -6.05
C LEU A 494 -14.95 17.02 -7.39
N ILE A 495 -14.44 16.08 -8.20
CA ILE A 495 -13.93 16.37 -9.53
C ILE A 495 -15.04 16.88 -10.46
N SER A 496 -16.25 16.34 -10.34
CA SER A 496 -17.39 16.79 -11.16
C SER A 496 -17.76 18.26 -10.88
N GLU A 497 -17.75 18.67 -9.61
CA GLU A 497 -17.98 20.06 -9.21
C GLU A 497 -16.83 20.97 -9.64
N LEU A 498 -15.57 20.50 -9.53
CA LEU A 498 -14.42 21.25 -10.01
C LEU A 498 -14.49 21.53 -11.52
N ILE A 499 -14.99 20.57 -12.31
CA ILE A 499 -15.18 20.77 -13.75
C ILE A 499 -16.24 21.84 -14.01
N VAL A 500 -17.36 21.83 -13.27
CA VAL A 500 -18.38 22.88 -13.38
C VAL A 500 -17.79 24.23 -13.01
N PHE A 501 -17.00 24.31 -11.94
CA PHE A 501 -16.31 25.53 -11.54
C PHE A 501 -15.37 26.06 -12.63
N ILE A 502 -14.56 25.19 -13.26
CA ILE A 502 -13.67 25.58 -14.37
C ILE A 502 -14.46 26.09 -15.57
N LEU A 503 -15.60 25.47 -15.88
CA LEU A 503 -16.46 25.90 -16.97
C LEU A 503 -17.15 27.23 -16.69
N ASP A 504 -17.60 27.45 -15.45
CA ASP A 504 -18.14 28.73 -14.99
C ASP A 504 -17.08 29.83 -15.13
N PHE A 505 -15.86 29.56 -14.68
CA PHE A 505 -14.74 30.49 -14.82
C PHE A 505 -14.43 30.76 -16.31
N TYR A 506 -14.41 29.72 -17.14
CA TYR A 506 -14.20 29.88 -18.58
C TYR A 506 -15.32 30.71 -19.23
N MET A 507 -16.58 30.51 -18.83
CA MET A 507 -17.71 31.28 -19.34
C MET A 507 -17.59 32.76 -18.97
N GLU A 508 -17.25 33.06 -17.71
CA GLU A 508 -17.11 34.42 -17.21
C GLU A 508 -15.93 35.16 -17.85
N TRP A 509 -14.78 34.49 -17.99
CA TRP A 509 -13.54 35.16 -18.41
C TRP A 509 -13.22 35.05 -19.89
N CYS A 510 -13.61 33.96 -20.56
CA CYS A 510 -13.17 33.67 -21.93
C CYS A 510 -14.26 33.89 -22.99
N THR A 511 -15.54 33.78 -22.65
CA THR A 511 -16.61 34.14 -23.58
C THR A 511 -16.81 35.65 -23.49
N GLY A 512 -16.28 36.39 -24.47
CA GLY A 512 -16.07 37.84 -24.41
C GLY A 512 -17.22 38.66 -23.79
N THR A 513 -16.87 39.84 -23.25
CA THR A 513 -17.65 40.67 -22.31
C THR A 513 -19.17 40.53 -22.37
N ARG A 514 -19.77 40.63 -23.56
CA ARG A 514 -21.24 40.55 -23.73
C ARG A 514 -21.86 39.23 -23.27
N SER A 515 -21.27 38.07 -23.58
CA SER A 515 -21.85 36.78 -23.18
C SER A 515 -21.60 36.45 -21.71
N GLY A 516 -20.48 36.93 -21.15
CA GLY A 516 -20.19 36.85 -19.73
C GLY A 516 -21.17 37.67 -18.89
N GLU A 517 -21.46 38.92 -19.31
CA GLU A 517 -22.44 39.81 -18.64
C GLU A 517 -23.85 39.20 -18.65
N GLU A 518 -24.31 38.68 -19.79
CA GLU A 518 -25.62 38.01 -19.89
C GLU A 518 -25.71 36.78 -18.97
N PHE A 519 -24.62 36.01 -18.83
CA PHE A 519 -24.56 34.86 -17.93
C PHE A 519 -24.56 35.28 -16.46
N GLU A 520 -23.77 36.29 -16.08
CA GLU A 520 -23.70 36.84 -14.73
C GLU A 520 -25.07 37.39 -14.28
N ASP A 521 -25.74 38.15 -15.15
CA ASP A 521 -27.06 38.73 -14.88
C ASP A 521 -28.13 37.67 -14.60
N ILE A 522 -28.12 36.56 -15.36
CA ILE A 522 -29.04 35.44 -15.17
C ILE A 522 -28.71 34.66 -13.89
N ARG A 523 -27.41 34.47 -13.59
CA ARG A 523 -26.93 33.74 -12.41
C ARG A 523 -27.22 34.49 -11.11
N ILE A 524 -26.90 35.78 -11.05
CA ILE A 524 -27.07 36.62 -9.86
C ILE A 524 -28.52 37.12 -9.72
N ASP A 525 -29.34 36.99 -10.78
CA ASP A 525 -30.69 37.56 -10.84
C ASP A 525 -30.69 39.08 -10.56
N ARG A 526 -29.71 39.79 -11.15
CA ARG A 526 -29.66 41.26 -11.10
C ARG A 526 -30.95 41.89 -11.66
N SER A 527 -31.72 41.15 -12.44
CA SER A 527 -33.05 41.56 -12.94
C SER A 527 -34.11 41.79 -11.84
N ARG A 528 -33.98 41.15 -10.67
CA ARG A 528 -34.82 41.43 -9.49
C ARG A 528 -34.33 42.62 -8.68
N VAL A 529 -33.05 42.93 -8.77
CA VAL A 529 -32.51 44.25 -8.41
C VAL A 529 -32.67 45.19 -9.61
N LYS A 530 -33.88 45.24 -10.18
CA LYS A 530 -34.38 46.55 -10.57
C LYS A 530 -34.53 47.30 -9.26
N THR A 531 -33.44 47.92 -8.79
CA THR A 531 -33.57 49.17 -8.06
C THR A 531 -34.67 49.91 -8.78
N VAL A 532 -35.69 50.25 -8.02
CA VAL A 532 -36.84 51.03 -8.47
C VAL A 532 -36.26 52.24 -9.20
N SER A 533 -36.09 52.10 -10.52
CA SER A 533 -35.61 53.09 -11.48
C SER A 533 -36.79 54.04 -11.75
N CYS A 534 -37.44 54.46 -10.66
CA CYS A 534 -38.13 55.73 -10.59
C CYS A 534 -37.13 56.88 -10.42
N LEU A 535 -35.83 56.58 -10.33
CA LEU A 535 -34.74 57.53 -10.17
C LEU A 535 -33.82 57.65 -11.41
N ASP A 536 -34.15 57.01 -12.54
CA ASP A 536 -33.50 57.28 -13.83
C ASP A 536 -34.10 58.49 -14.58
N ASP A 537 -34.92 59.31 -13.91
CA ASP A 537 -34.99 60.74 -14.26
C ASP A 537 -33.66 61.40 -13.81
N LYS A 538 -32.60 61.06 -14.54
CA LYS A 538 -31.23 61.57 -14.43
C LYS A 538 -31.13 63.09 -14.60
N GLU A 539 -32.24 63.79 -14.86
CA GLU A 539 -32.29 65.23 -15.06
C GLU A 539 -32.77 66.05 -13.85
N ARG A 540 -33.23 65.47 -12.73
CA ARG A 540 -33.82 66.33 -11.66
C ARG A 540 -33.49 66.04 -10.21
N ILE A 541 -32.58 65.13 -9.89
CA ILE A 541 -32.06 65.04 -8.53
C ILE A 541 -30.57 65.37 -8.59
N ALA A 542 -30.29 66.68 -8.54
CA ALA A 542 -28.97 67.14 -8.18
C ALA A 542 -28.67 66.56 -6.79
N LEU A 543 -27.80 65.55 -6.74
CA LEU A 543 -27.23 65.11 -5.48
C LEU A 543 -26.66 66.37 -4.79
N PRO A 544 -26.97 66.59 -3.50
CA PRO A 544 -26.46 67.74 -2.78
C PRO A 544 -24.95 67.81 -2.97
N HIS A 545 -24.44 69.00 -3.29
CA HIS A 545 -23.00 69.19 -3.48
C HIS A 545 -22.29 68.76 -2.19
N GLU A 546 -21.06 68.28 -2.27
CA GLU A 546 -20.33 67.81 -1.08
C GLU A 546 -20.33 68.83 0.07
N GLU A 547 -20.35 70.13 -0.26
CA GLU A 547 -20.50 71.24 0.67
C GLU A 547 -21.84 71.24 1.44
N ASP A 548 -22.94 70.79 0.82
CA ASP A 548 -24.25 70.73 1.45
C ASP A 548 -24.34 69.57 2.45
N LEU A 549 -23.60 68.47 2.20
CA LEU A 549 -23.45 67.38 3.16
C LEU A 549 -22.60 67.81 4.35
N TRP A 550 -21.51 68.58 4.13
CA TRP A 550 -20.74 69.17 5.22
C TRP A 550 -21.54 70.19 6.05
N LYS A 551 -22.39 71.01 5.40
CA LYS A 551 -23.31 71.92 6.10
C LYS A 551 -24.38 71.15 6.87
N LEU A 552 -24.86 70.03 6.36
CA LEU A 552 -25.81 69.18 7.06
C LEU A 552 -25.16 68.53 8.28
N ASN A 553 -23.94 68.02 8.13
CA ASN A 553 -23.19 67.43 9.25
C ASN A 553 -22.91 68.46 10.35
N GLY A 554 -22.48 69.67 9.98
CA GLY A 554 -22.30 70.76 10.94
C GLY A 554 -23.62 71.23 11.60
N LYS A 555 -24.77 71.10 10.92
CA LYS A 555 -26.08 71.34 11.52
C LYS A 555 -26.48 70.23 12.49
N ILE A 556 -26.17 68.97 12.18
CA ILE A 556 -26.41 67.83 13.05
C ILE A 556 -25.56 67.95 14.31
N ASP A 557 -24.29 68.30 14.19
CA ASP A 557 -23.41 68.54 15.34
C ASP A 557 -23.92 69.70 16.21
N LYS A 558 -24.36 70.79 15.57
CA LYS A 558 -24.97 71.92 16.28
C LYS A 558 -26.29 71.54 16.98
N TRP A 559 -27.13 70.72 16.35
CA TRP A 559 -28.34 70.19 16.99
C TRP A 559 -27.99 69.25 18.15
N ALA A 560 -26.97 68.41 18.01
CA ALA A 560 -26.49 67.55 19.08
C ALA A 560 -25.97 68.37 20.27
N GLU A 561 -25.28 69.49 20.02
CA GLU A 561 -24.85 70.43 21.07
C GLU A 561 -26.02 71.19 21.70
N GLU A 562 -27.01 71.62 20.93
CA GLU A 562 -28.24 72.27 21.43
C GLU A 562 -29.09 71.30 22.29
N ILE A 563 -29.16 70.02 21.90
CA ILE A 563 -29.80 68.95 22.67
C ILE A 563 -28.99 68.60 23.93
N ALA A 564 -27.65 68.59 23.85
CA ALA A 564 -26.79 68.34 25.02
C ALA A 564 -26.80 69.50 26.03
N GLY A 565 -27.00 70.74 25.56
CA GLY A 565 -27.08 71.94 26.40
C GLY A 565 -28.43 72.16 27.08
N THR A 566 -29.50 71.55 26.55
CA THR A 566 -30.80 71.53 27.23
C THR A 566 -30.76 70.47 28.33
N LYS A 567 -30.54 70.92 29.58
CA LYS A 567 -30.78 70.08 30.78
C LYS A 567 -32.27 69.78 30.89
N VAL A 568 -32.74 68.84 30.09
CA VAL A 568 -34.02 68.19 30.29
C VAL A 568 -33.85 67.26 31.48
N THR A 569 -34.45 67.63 32.61
CA THR A 569 -34.51 66.75 33.78
C THR A 569 -35.22 65.46 33.39
N SER A 570 -34.63 64.31 33.75
CA SER A 570 -35.05 62.97 33.32
C SER A 570 -36.47 62.55 33.72
N GLU A 571 -37.23 63.42 34.36
CA GLU A 571 -38.63 63.20 34.74
C GLU A 571 -39.64 63.63 33.66
N ASP A 572 -39.28 64.50 32.70
CA ASP A 572 -40.23 64.94 31.64
C ASP A 572 -40.30 63.99 30.44
N TRP A 573 -39.20 63.33 30.06
CA TRP A 573 -39.22 62.33 28.96
C TRP A 573 -40.07 61.09 29.29
N ARG A 574 -40.24 60.76 30.58
CA ARG A 574 -41.07 59.62 31.00
C ARG A 574 -42.59 59.89 30.93
N ARG A 575 -43.03 61.13 30.69
CA ARG A 575 -44.48 61.46 30.58
C ARG A 575 -44.98 61.62 29.17
N THR A 576 -44.12 61.87 28.19
CA THR A 576 -44.47 61.71 26.77
C THR A 576 -44.12 60.30 26.35
N THR A 577 -45.10 59.42 26.46
CA THR A 577 -45.08 58.05 25.91
C THR A 577 -44.60 58.06 24.46
N LEU A 578 -43.34 57.69 24.21
CA LEU A 578 -43.09 56.79 23.07
C LEU A 578 -43.92 55.56 23.39
N LYS A 579 -44.88 55.23 22.53
CA LYS A 579 -45.59 53.97 22.70
C LYS A 579 -44.56 52.85 22.54
N ASP A 580 -44.74 51.73 23.23
CA ASP A 580 -43.84 50.57 23.07
C ASP A 580 -43.70 50.16 21.58
N GLU A 581 -44.71 50.47 20.76
CA GLU A 581 -44.70 50.35 19.29
C GLU A 581 -43.58 51.17 18.60
N ASP A 582 -43.32 52.41 19.04
CA ASP A 582 -42.30 53.27 18.43
C ASP A 582 -40.88 52.80 18.77
N ALA A 583 -40.70 52.13 19.92
CA ALA A 583 -39.41 51.59 20.35
C ALA A 583 -39.07 50.29 19.60
N GLU A 584 -40.04 49.41 19.37
CA GLU A 584 -39.86 48.21 18.54
C GLU A 584 -39.56 48.56 17.08
N GLU A 585 -40.17 49.63 16.55
CA GLU A 585 -39.91 50.08 15.18
C GLU A 585 -38.47 50.60 15.01
N ILE A 586 -37.95 51.32 16.02
CA ILE A 586 -36.56 51.81 16.01
C ILE A 586 -35.56 50.65 16.13
N GLU A 587 -35.80 49.67 17.00
CA GLU A 587 -34.93 48.50 17.11
C GLU A 587 -34.91 47.68 15.81
N TYR A 588 -36.06 47.48 15.18
CA TYR A 588 -36.17 46.84 13.87
C TYR A 588 -35.39 47.59 12.78
N LEU A 589 -35.46 48.92 12.79
CA LEU A 589 -34.73 49.78 11.86
C LEU A 589 -33.22 49.66 12.05
N ILE A 590 -32.75 49.66 13.30
CA ILE A 590 -31.34 49.47 13.63
C ILE A 590 -30.87 48.09 13.18
N GLU A 591 -31.62 47.02 13.44
CA GLU A 591 -31.29 45.66 13.02
C GLU A 591 -31.23 45.54 11.47
N ARG A 592 -32.17 46.21 10.79
CA ARG A 592 -32.22 46.24 9.32
C ARG A 592 -31.06 47.02 8.71
N ILE A 593 -30.63 48.14 9.31
CA ILE A 593 -29.50 48.94 8.84
C ILE A 593 -28.16 48.24 9.15
N SER A 594 -28.06 47.62 10.33
CA SER A 594 -26.84 46.95 10.81
C SER A 594 -26.64 45.54 10.26
N ASN A 595 -27.53 45.05 9.39
CA ASN A 595 -27.39 43.76 8.74
C ASN A 595 -26.05 43.71 7.94
N PRO A 596 -25.13 42.78 8.28
CA PRO A 596 -23.78 42.72 7.70
C PRO A 596 -23.76 42.42 6.20
N TYR A 597 -24.89 42.02 5.62
CA TYR A 597 -25.03 41.78 4.18
C TYR A 597 -25.42 43.03 3.38
N ASN A 598 -25.80 44.13 4.04
CA ASN A 598 -26.09 45.38 3.34
C ASN A 598 -24.79 46.10 2.99
N SER A 599 -24.66 46.54 1.73
CA SER A 599 -23.61 47.49 1.38
C SER A 599 -23.87 48.85 2.06
N TRP A 600 -22.81 49.64 2.28
CA TRP A 600 -22.97 50.98 2.90
C TRP A 600 -23.95 51.87 2.14
N ARG A 601 -24.07 51.70 0.81
CA ARG A 601 -25.01 52.44 -0.03
C ARG A 601 -26.45 52.03 0.22
N GLU A 602 -26.71 50.73 0.43
CA GLU A 602 -28.04 50.22 0.77
C GLU A 602 -28.45 50.63 2.18
N ALA A 603 -27.53 50.58 3.15
CA ALA A 603 -27.77 51.07 4.50
C ALA A 603 -28.15 52.56 4.50
N VAL A 604 -27.43 53.39 3.76
CA VAL A 604 -27.74 54.83 3.59
C VAL A 604 -29.06 55.05 2.86
N ALA A 605 -29.38 54.25 1.84
CA ALA A 605 -30.65 54.35 1.13
C ALA A 605 -31.85 54.00 2.01
N ILE A 606 -31.73 52.96 2.85
CA ILE A 606 -32.75 52.58 3.83
C ILE A 606 -32.95 53.73 4.83
N LEU A 607 -31.86 54.25 5.39
CA LEU A 607 -31.90 55.39 6.32
C LEU A 607 -32.55 56.64 5.69
N ALA A 608 -32.18 56.97 4.46
CA ALA A 608 -32.71 58.14 3.76
C ALA A 608 -34.21 58.02 3.45
N ALA A 609 -34.68 56.81 3.11
CA ALA A 609 -36.10 56.55 2.87
C ALA A 609 -36.92 56.74 4.15
N GLU A 610 -36.45 56.19 5.27
CA GLU A 610 -37.17 56.22 6.55
C GLU A 610 -37.15 57.61 7.19
N VAL A 611 -36.03 58.34 7.09
CA VAL A 611 -35.96 59.76 7.50
C VAL A 611 -36.91 60.63 6.66
N SER A 612 -37.05 60.34 5.36
CA SER A 612 -38.02 61.04 4.51
C SER A 612 -39.47 60.72 4.90
N GLN A 613 -39.76 59.49 5.33
CA GLN A 613 -41.08 59.07 5.78
C GLN A 613 -41.42 59.78 7.10
N PHE A 614 -40.51 59.75 8.07
CA PHE A 614 -40.64 60.44 9.35
C PHE A 614 -40.85 61.95 9.18
N LYS A 615 -40.13 62.58 8.24
CA LYS A 615 -40.31 64.01 7.94
C LYS A 615 -41.72 64.32 7.44
N LYS A 616 -42.32 63.44 6.63
CA LYS A 616 -43.72 63.62 6.18
C LYS A 616 -44.70 63.50 7.33
N ASP A 617 -44.52 62.51 8.20
CA ASP A 617 -45.41 62.29 9.34
C ASP A 617 -45.34 63.43 10.36
N VAL A 618 -44.14 63.98 10.59
CA VAL A 618 -43.97 65.18 11.42
C VAL A 618 -44.64 66.39 10.78
N GLN A 619 -44.52 66.56 9.46
CA GLN A 619 -45.10 67.70 8.76
C GLN A 619 -46.64 67.63 8.74
N GLU A 620 -47.22 66.44 8.54
CA GLU A 620 -48.66 66.20 8.64
C GLU A 620 -49.19 66.48 10.05
N LYS A 621 -48.47 66.01 11.09
CA LYS A 621 -48.83 66.32 12.49
C LYS A 621 -48.70 67.81 12.81
N LEU A 622 -47.77 68.52 12.18
CA LEU A 622 -47.61 69.97 12.35
C LEU A 622 -48.76 70.76 11.72
N GLU A 623 -49.22 70.33 10.53
CA GLU A 623 -50.38 70.92 9.84
C GLU A 623 -51.66 70.70 10.65
N ILE A 624 -51.88 69.51 11.20
CA ILE A 624 -53.00 69.20 12.11
C ILE A 624 -52.95 70.07 13.38
N ALA A 625 -51.75 70.31 13.93
CA ALA A 625 -51.59 71.16 15.11
C ALA A 625 -51.81 72.66 14.80
N GLN A 626 -51.52 73.10 13.57
CA GLN A 626 -51.76 74.49 13.12
C GLN A 626 -53.24 74.77 12.90
N ASP A 627 -54.02 73.81 12.39
CA ASP A 627 -55.47 73.96 12.20
C ASP A 627 -56.25 73.99 13.53
N HIS A 628 -55.73 73.36 14.58
CA HIS A 628 -56.34 73.43 15.91
C HIS A 628 -56.19 74.80 16.61
N ASN A 629 -55.32 75.68 16.12
CA ASN A 629 -55.06 76.99 16.74
C ASN A 629 -55.77 78.18 16.06
N THR A 630 -56.52 77.94 14.97
CA THR A 630 -57.26 78.98 14.21
C THR A 630 -58.78 78.88 14.30
N GLY A 631 -59.33 77.86 14.99
CA GLY A 631 -60.77 77.63 15.14
C GLY A 631 -61.40 78.23 16.41
N LEU A 632 -61.46 79.55 16.54
CA LEU A 632 -62.29 80.25 17.54
C LEU A 632 -63.02 81.42 16.89
N THR A 633 -64.08 81.14 16.12
CA THR A 633 -65.25 82.02 15.98
C THR A 633 -66.35 81.35 15.15
N ALA A 634 -67.59 81.65 15.54
CA ALA A 634 -68.87 81.40 14.86
C ALA A 634 -69.46 79.98 14.95
N GLY A 635 -70.34 79.82 15.95
CA GLY A 635 -71.39 78.81 15.93
C GLY A 635 -72.56 79.20 15.04
N LEU A 636 -73.36 78.19 14.68
CA LEU A 636 -74.82 78.16 14.73
C LEU A 636 -75.30 76.83 14.13
N GLU A 637 -75.97 76.06 14.97
CA GLU A 637 -76.94 75.01 14.65
C GLU A 637 -77.97 75.46 13.58
N PRO A 638 -78.64 74.57 12.81
CA PRO A 638 -79.56 73.60 13.44
C PRO A 638 -79.80 72.24 12.76
N GLN A 639 -80.45 71.42 13.59
CA GLN A 639 -81.06 70.10 13.43
C GLN A 639 -81.87 69.83 12.15
N SER A 640 -81.79 68.57 11.69
CA SER A 640 -82.89 67.64 11.30
C SER A 640 -82.20 66.42 10.66
N GLY A 641 -82.58 65.15 10.80
CA GLY A 641 -83.85 64.47 11.06
C GLY A 641 -83.98 63.34 10.01
N TYR A 642 -84.56 62.20 10.39
CA TYR A 642 -84.98 61.04 9.55
C TYR A 642 -83.90 59.99 9.16
N GLU A 643 -83.99 58.76 9.70
CA GLU A 643 -84.69 57.55 9.15
C GLU A 643 -84.00 56.98 7.90
N GLN A 644 -83.89 55.68 7.61
CA GLN A 644 -84.08 54.36 8.21
C GLN A 644 -83.70 53.37 7.07
N VAL A 645 -83.40 52.09 7.37
CA VAL A 645 -83.36 50.95 6.42
C VAL A 645 -82.12 50.93 5.48
N GLY A 646 -81.38 49.85 5.21
CA GLY A 646 -81.51 48.41 5.43
C GLY A 646 -80.81 47.70 4.25
N SER A 647 -80.61 46.38 4.38
CA SER A 647 -80.26 45.41 3.32
C SER A 647 -78.80 45.28 2.82
N SER A 648 -78.16 44.19 3.28
CA SER A 648 -77.41 43.21 2.46
C SER A 648 -78.38 42.51 1.47
N PRO A 649 -78.01 41.65 0.49
CA PRO A 649 -76.68 41.11 0.14
C PRO A 649 -76.37 41.01 -1.38
N ALA A 650 -75.12 40.66 -1.71
CA ALA A 650 -74.72 39.66 -2.73
C ALA A 650 -73.22 39.37 -2.60
#